data_AF-A0A2V9GRS5-F1
#
_entry.id   AF-A0A2V9GRS5-F1
#
_cell.length_a   1.000
_cell.length_b   1.000
_cell.length_c   1.000
_cell.angle_alpha   90.00
_cell.angle_beta   90.00
_cell.angle_gamma   90.00
#
_symmetry.space_group_name_H-M   'P 1'
#
loop_
_entity.id
_entity.type
_entity.pdbx_description
1 polymer ?
#
loop_
_entity_poly.entity_id
_entity_poly.type
_entity_poly.pdbx_seq_one_letter_code
_entity_poly.pdbx_strand_id
1 'polypeptide(L)'
;MPEKPIPENDPVVSKSLAPHYVISMVILMATLFWALWDEDFGQRPWKAFQHEGKDRYSTFLKTARSQSRDSQKDVESSPDYQKLKQDYENASQNAAPRIKEINEKLRDLSTMILAVQNVFTDRRAYVNALTYSIETETSASSKQSKQKDLASYKKEKTAVEFPDGKKQDFDYEHLEETYNDLKNERTQLSAELGELIKPVNERKEKVDAYVSEHMVSLTPTQMAGLQDKTEAWTPKILQINVPEANIVDRCESCHMGIREPVKLTAAAMSLKDKKPDEYARAFTSHPEPDLLKIHDPEKYGCSPCHQGNGRATTSVEKAHGTYEHWLWPLFRRGNMEAGCQTCHAADMVLVSNDVGWTLSDGKDLFRQRGCVGCHRYEGYDKEPEDLLSVAQQIKQLEQEKKDNFKQADDLMKEADKAESNEEANRLNDHAVALKVTNSKLDLRIVQLDRSTKSLLQDMKKVGPNLKDARLKLNKNWIPVWLKKPSDFRATTKMPNFRLNDEQIKAISAYVWQSALTDPLPKHKPGNAAHGKELFETRGCLACHSIGEGEQLQGGTFAANLTRVGEKDNYDYLVRWVHNARERTRPYCPYEKKDIGPEDFKKKGLPFVFDLEHSRCPNDSHELQVQNMTVMPSLRLAPQDAEDVASYL
;
A
#
# COMPACT_ATOMS: atom_id res chain seq x y z
N MET A 1 -58.50 -49.37 14.19
CA MET A 1 -58.46 -49.01 12.75
C MET A 1 -58.16 -50.29 11.98
N PRO A 2 -58.90 -50.64 10.92
CA PRO A 2 -58.61 -51.86 10.18
C PRO A 2 -57.28 -51.71 9.43
N GLU A 3 -56.42 -52.71 9.55
CA GLU A 3 -55.17 -52.85 8.79
C GLU A 3 -55.50 -52.92 7.30
N LYS A 4 -54.99 -51.97 6.52
CA LYS A 4 -55.06 -52.03 5.05
C LYS A 4 -54.10 -53.10 4.55
N PRO A 5 -54.51 -53.96 3.60
CA PRO A 5 -53.63 -54.97 3.02
C PRO A 5 -52.48 -54.29 2.26
N ILE A 6 -51.27 -54.81 2.44
CA ILE A 6 -50.07 -54.40 1.69
C ILE A 6 -50.32 -54.74 0.22
N PRO A 7 -50.23 -53.77 -0.71
CA PRO A 7 -50.54 -54.02 -2.12
C PRO A 7 -49.53 -55.01 -2.73
N GLU A 8 -50.05 -56.07 -3.33
CA GLU A 8 -49.35 -57.23 -3.91
C GLU A 8 -48.46 -56.93 -5.13
N ASN A 9 -48.30 -55.65 -5.49
CA ASN A 9 -47.42 -55.20 -6.57
C ASN A 9 -46.84 -53.83 -6.19
N ASP A 10 -46.03 -53.78 -5.14
CA ASP A 10 -45.17 -52.63 -4.92
C ASP A 10 -43.95 -52.74 -5.86
N PRO A 11 -43.82 -51.88 -6.89
CA PRO A 11 -42.68 -51.90 -7.81
C PRO A 11 -41.35 -51.63 -7.09
N VAL A 12 -41.37 -51.11 -5.86
CA VAL A 12 -40.18 -50.90 -5.02
C VAL A 12 -39.68 -52.21 -4.42
N VAL A 13 -40.56 -53.19 -4.15
CA VAL A 13 -40.20 -54.46 -3.51
C VAL A 13 -39.98 -55.59 -4.54
N SER A 14 -40.53 -55.45 -5.74
CA SER A 14 -40.55 -56.49 -6.79
C SER A 14 -39.51 -56.32 -7.91
N LYS A 15 -38.78 -55.20 -7.97
CA LYS A 15 -37.74 -54.94 -8.98
C LYS A 15 -36.38 -54.65 -8.34
N SER A 16 -35.33 -55.29 -8.84
CA SER A 16 -33.96 -55.03 -8.38
C SER A 16 -33.50 -53.63 -8.75
N LEU A 17 -33.26 -52.78 -7.76
CA LEU A 17 -32.69 -51.44 -7.92
C LEU A 17 -31.17 -51.47 -8.13
N ALA A 18 -30.53 -52.64 -8.05
CA ALA A 18 -29.08 -52.79 -8.19
C ALA A 18 -28.49 -52.15 -9.47
N PRO A 19 -29.11 -52.27 -10.67
CA PRO A 19 -28.59 -51.61 -11.87
C PRO A 19 -28.60 -50.08 -11.75
N HIS A 20 -29.65 -49.52 -11.13
CA HIS A 20 -29.77 -48.07 -10.92
C HIS A 20 -28.74 -47.56 -9.91
N TYR A 21 -28.47 -48.33 -8.84
CA TYR A 21 -27.41 -48.00 -7.89
C TYR A 21 -26.02 -48.09 -8.52
N VAL A 22 -25.74 -49.11 -9.33
CA VAL A 22 -24.45 -49.24 -10.04
C VAL A 22 -24.25 -48.09 -11.02
N ILE A 23 -25.26 -47.75 -11.82
CA ILE A 23 -25.20 -46.59 -12.73
C ILE A 23 -24.96 -45.29 -11.94
N SER A 24 -25.69 -45.08 -10.85
CA SER A 24 -25.52 -43.89 -10.01
C SER A 24 -24.13 -43.83 -9.37
N MET A 25 -23.59 -44.96 -8.92
CA MET A 25 -22.25 -45.07 -8.34
C MET A 25 -21.17 -44.78 -9.39
N VAL A 26 -21.31 -45.32 -10.60
CA VAL A 26 -20.37 -45.05 -11.71
C VAL A 26 -20.40 -43.57 -12.09
N ILE A 27 -21.59 -42.96 -12.20
CA ILE A 27 -21.72 -41.52 -12.46
C ILE A 27 -21.06 -40.72 -11.35
N LEU A 28 -21.32 -41.05 -10.08
CA LEU A 28 -20.72 -40.35 -8.93
C LEU A 28 -19.19 -40.47 -8.91
N MET A 29 -18.64 -41.64 -9.21
CA MET A 29 -17.19 -41.83 -9.31
C MET A 29 -16.60 -41.05 -10.49
N ALA A 30 -17.27 -41.04 -11.64
CA ALA A 30 -16.82 -40.29 -12.80
C ALA A 30 -16.87 -38.78 -12.57
N THR A 31 -17.92 -38.26 -11.93
CA THR A 31 -18.03 -36.84 -11.58
C THR A 31 -17.06 -36.44 -10.48
N LEU A 32 -16.79 -37.32 -9.50
CA LEU A 32 -15.76 -37.08 -8.49
C LEU A 32 -14.37 -37.04 -9.13
N PHE A 33 -14.04 -37.99 -10.01
CA PHE A 33 -12.76 -38.00 -10.72
C PHE A 33 -12.61 -36.75 -11.59
N TRP A 34 -13.66 -36.36 -12.31
CA TRP A 34 -13.66 -35.13 -13.11
C TRP A 34 -13.51 -33.88 -12.22
N ALA A 35 -14.20 -33.80 -11.09
CA ALA A 35 -14.09 -32.67 -10.16
C ALA A 35 -12.68 -32.56 -9.57
N LEU A 36 -12.06 -33.68 -9.19
CA LEU A 36 -10.68 -33.69 -8.69
C LEU A 36 -9.67 -33.30 -9.79
N TRP A 37 -9.88 -33.78 -11.01
CA TRP A 37 -9.05 -33.40 -12.16
C TRP A 37 -9.20 -31.91 -12.51
N ASP A 38 -10.43 -31.40 -12.58
CA ASP A 38 -10.71 -29.99 -12.85
C ASP A 38 -10.20 -29.09 -11.73
N GLU A 39 -10.29 -29.51 -10.48
CA GLU A 39 -9.74 -28.76 -9.34
C GLU A 39 -8.21 -28.63 -9.42
N ASP A 40 -7.50 -29.69 -9.81
CA ASP A 40 -6.03 -29.66 -9.82
C ASP A 40 -5.46 -29.02 -11.09
N PHE A 41 -6.05 -29.27 -12.26
CA PHE A 41 -5.54 -28.81 -13.55
C PHE A 41 -6.34 -27.68 -14.19
N GLY A 42 -7.66 -27.61 -14.00
CA GLY A 42 -8.54 -26.61 -14.61
C GLY A 42 -8.63 -25.31 -13.79
N GLN A 43 -8.90 -25.41 -12.49
CA GLN A 43 -9.19 -24.26 -11.62
C GLN A 43 -7.96 -23.65 -10.97
N ARG A 44 -6.79 -24.32 -11.03
CA ARG A 44 -5.55 -23.88 -10.37
C ARG A 44 -4.36 -23.73 -11.33
N PRO A 45 -4.50 -23.01 -12.47
CA PRO A 45 -3.41 -22.88 -13.46
C PRO A 45 -2.17 -22.15 -12.90
N TRP A 46 -2.32 -21.36 -11.84
CA TRP A 46 -1.19 -20.74 -11.12
C TRP A 46 -0.19 -21.79 -10.59
N LYS A 47 -0.63 -23.02 -10.26
CA LYS A 47 0.29 -24.09 -9.85
C LYS A 47 1.27 -24.45 -10.96
N ALA A 48 0.81 -24.48 -12.21
CA ALA A 48 1.67 -24.75 -13.36
C ALA A 48 2.76 -23.68 -13.52
N PHE A 49 2.42 -22.40 -13.31
CA PHE A 49 3.41 -21.33 -13.26
C PHE A 49 4.45 -21.56 -12.17
N GLN A 50 4.06 -22.02 -10.98
CA GLN A 50 5.02 -22.27 -9.91
C GLN A 50 5.91 -23.49 -10.15
N HIS A 51 5.36 -24.55 -10.74
CA HIS A 51 6.16 -25.72 -11.16
C HIS A 51 7.17 -25.33 -12.23
N GLU A 52 6.72 -24.65 -13.30
CA GLU A 52 7.59 -24.22 -14.38
C GLU A 52 8.64 -23.21 -13.89
N GLY A 53 8.23 -22.29 -13.01
CA GLY A 53 9.12 -21.32 -12.37
C GLY A 53 10.20 -22.00 -11.54
N LYS A 54 9.83 -22.99 -10.72
CA LYS A 54 10.76 -23.81 -9.93
C LYS A 54 11.79 -24.52 -10.81
N ASP A 55 11.35 -25.22 -11.86
CA ASP A 55 12.23 -26.03 -12.71
C ASP A 55 13.21 -25.15 -13.49
N ARG A 56 12.71 -24.06 -14.08
CA ARG A 56 13.53 -23.10 -14.83
C ARG A 56 14.49 -22.35 -13.92
N TYR A 57 14.03 -21.93 -12.75
CA TYR A 57 14.86 -21.18 -11.80
C TYR A 57 15.94 -22.07 -11.17
N SER A 58 15.63 -23.33 -10.83
CA SER A 58 16.64 -24.30 -10.38
C SER A 58 17.72 -24.51 -11.44
N THR A 59 17.33 -24.60 -12.72
CA THR A 59 18.28 -24.73 -13.84
C THR A 59 19.17 -23.49 -13.99
N PHE A 60 18.58 -22.30 -13.88
CA PHE A 60 19.31 -21.05 -13.87
C PHE A 60 20.31 -20.99 -12.71
N LEU A 61 19.86 -21.29 -11.48
CA LEU A 61 20.68 -21.25 -10.27
C LEU A 61 21.86 -22.23 -10.33
N LYS A 62 21.69 -23.42 -10.93
CA LYS A 62 22.81 -24.37 -11.15
C LYS A 62 23.92 -23.74 -12.00
N THR A 63 23.55 -23.06 -13.08
CA THR A 63 24.49 -22.36 -13.98
C THR A 63 25.08 -21.12 -13.32
N ALA A 64 24.26 -20.34 -12.63
CA ALA A 64 24.70 -19.14 -11.93
C ALA A 64 25.65 -19.48 -10.76
N ARG A 65 25.43 -20.62 -10.08
CA ARG A 65 26.30 -21.12 -9.00
C ARG A 65 27.68 -21.53 -9.53
N SER A 66 27.76 -22.17 -10.70
CA SER A 66 29.07 -22.50 -11.28
C SER A 66 29.85 -21.23 -11.64
N GLN A 67 29.18 -20.25 -12.27
CA GLN A 67 29.77 -18.95 -12.58
C GLN A 67 30.22 -18.19 -11.31
N SER A 68 29.39 -18.22 -10.27
CA SER A 68 29.70 -17.63 -8.96
C SER A 68 30.93 -18.29 -8.31
N ARG A 69 31.10 -19.61 -8.44
CA ARG A 69 32.31 -20.31 -7.94
C ARG A 69 33.57 -19.89 -8.68
N ASP A 70 33.49 -19.71 -9.99
CA ASP A 70 34.64 -19.26 -10.78
C ASP A 70 35.02 -17.82 -10.43
N SER A 71 34.02 -16.93 -10.32
CA SER A 71 34.24 -15.56 -9.85
C SER A 71 34.79 -15.49 -8.42
N GLN A 72 34.33 -16.36 -7.50
CA GLN A 72 34.88 -16.41 -6.15
C GLN A 72 36.36 -16.84 -6.17
N LYS A 73 36.75 -17.82 -6.99
CA LYS A 73 38.16 -18.21 -7.12
C LYS A 73 39.03 -17.06 -7.61
N ASP A 74 38.52 -16.24 -8.53
CA ASP A 74 39.24 -15.07 -9.02
C ASP A 74 39.46 -14.05 -7.89
N VAL A 75 38.42 -13.77 -7.08
CA VAL A 75 38.53 -12.91 -5.89
C VAL A 75 39.49 -13.50 -4.85
N GLU A 76 39.41 -14.81 -4.61
CA GLU A 76 40.30 -15.52 -3.67
C GLU A 76 41.75 -15.58 -4.16
N SER A 77 42.01 -15.45 -5.46
CA SER A 77 43.36 -15.37 -6.02
C SER A 77 44.03 -14.00 -5.83
N SER A 78 43.28 -12.98 -5.41
CA SER A 78 43.80 -11.64 -5.14
C SER A 78 44.85 -11.63 -4.02
N PRO A 79 45.97 -10.91 -4.17
CA PRO A 79 46.95 -10.73 -3.11
C PRO A 79 46.36 -10.18 -1.80
N ASP A 80 45.37 -9.30 -1.89
CA ASP A 80 44.73 -8.68 -0.74
C ASP A 80 43.87 -9.69 0.04
N TYR A 81 43.15 -10.56 -0.66
CA TYR A 81 42.40 -11.66 -0.04
C TYR A 81 43.35 -12.63 0.68
N GLN A 82 44.44 -13.03 0.03
CA GLN A 82 45.40 -13.96 0.62
C GLN A 82 46.01 -13.41 1.91
N LYS A 83 46.29 -12.11 1.96
CA LYS A 83 46.76 -11.44 3.17
C LYS A 83 45.72 -11.47 4.29
N LEU A 84 44.47 -11.11 4.00
CA LEU A 84 43.37 -11.14 4.99
C LEU A 84 43.12 -12.57 5.51
N LYS A 85 43.16 -13.56 4.62
CA LYS A 85 43.03 -14.97 4.97
C LYS A 85 44.16 -15.43 5.88
N GLN A 86 45.41 -15.08 5.57
CA GLN A 86 46.56 -15.41 6.39
C GLN A 86 46.47 -14.75 7.79
N ASP A 87 46.02 -13.50 7.86
CA ASP A 87 45.80 -12.81 9.14
C ASP A 87 44.72 -13.49 9.99
N TYR A 88 43.62 -13.94 9.37
CA TYR A 88 42.59 -14.73 10.03
C TYR A 88 43.12 -16.09 10.52
N GLU A 89 43.81 -16.85 9.66
CA GLU A 89 44.36 -18.17 9.99
C GLU A 89 45.36 -18.07 11.14
N ASN A 90 46.26 -17.09 11.12
CA ASN A 90 47.22 -16.84 12.20
C ASN A 90 46.50 -16.52 13.52
N ALA A 91 45.49 -15.65 13.50
CA ALA A 91 44.73 -15.31 14.70
C ALA A 91 43.95 -16.52 15.24
N SER A 92 43.36 -17.32 14.36
CA SER A 92 42.64 -18.54 14.72
C SER A 92 43.57 -19.59 15.33
N GLN A 93 44.75 -19.83 14.73
CA GLN A 93 45.74 -20.77 15.24
C GLN A 93 46.32 -20.34 16.59
N ASN A 94 46.59 -19.05 16.79
CA ASN A 94 47.09 -18.53 18.06
C ASN A 94 46.07 -18.64 19.19
N ALA A 95 44.77 -18.46 18.91
CA ALA A 95 43.71 -18.54 19.89
C ALA A 95 43.25 -19.99 20.16
N ALA A 96 43.44 -20.92 19.21
CA ALA A 96 42.91 -22.28 19.29
C ALA A 96 43.30 -23.08 20.55
N PRO A 97 44.57 -23.08 21.02
CA PRO A 97 44.96 -23.80 22.23
C PRO A 97 44.23 -23.31 23.48
N ARG A 98 44.12 -21.97 23.64
CA ARG A 98 43.47 -21.36 24.80
C ARG A 98 41.95 -21.51 24.75
N ILE A 99 41.34 -21.39 23.57
CA ILE A 99 39.92 -21.67 23.35
C ILE A 99 39.58 -23.11 23.73
N LYS A 100 40.43 -24.08 23.34
CA LYS A 100 40.25 -25.48 23.71
C LYS A 100 40.32 -25.69 25.22
N GLU A 101 41.33 -25.13 25.88
CA GLU A 101 41.51 -25.19 27.34
C GLU A 101 40.31 -24.61 28.10
N ILE A 102 39.82 -23.43 27.70
CA ILE A 102 38.66 -22.78 28.35
C ILE A 102 37.39 -23.60 28.12
N ASN A 103 37.17 -24.16 26.93
CA ASN A 103 36.01 -25.00 26.66
C ASN A 103 36.01 -26.29 27.49
N GLU A 104 37.17 -26.91 27.71
CA GLU A 104 37.32 -28.05 28.61
C GLU A 104 36.98 -27.66 30.06
N LYS A 105 37.52 -26.55 30.56
CA LYS A 105 37.20 -26.01 31.90
C LYS A 105 35.72 -25.65 32.07
N LEU A 106 35.10 -25.04 31.06
CA LEU A 106 33.68 -24.70 31.08
C LEU A 106 32.79 -25.95 31.13
N ARG A 107 33.20 -27.04 30.45
CA ARG A 107 32.51 -28.33 30.52
C ARG A 107 32.61 -28.94 31.92
N ASP A 108 33.80 -28.91 32.53
CA ASP A 108 34.02 -29.44 33.88
C ASP A 108 33.24 -28.62 34.93
N LEU A 109 33.32 -27.29 34.88
CA LEU A 109 32.56 -26.39 35.74
C LEU A 109 31.05 -26.57 35.58
N SER A 110 30.56 -26.76 34.37
CA SER A 110 29.12 -27.02 34.14
C SER A 110 28.67 -28.31 34.84
N THR A 111 29.53 -29.33 34.87
CA THR A 111 29.25 -30.58 35.57
C THR A 111 29.27 -30.40 37.09
N MET A 112 30.21 -29.61 37.63
CA MET A 112 30.27 -29.27 39.06
C MET A 112 29.06 -28.41 39.52
N ILE A 113 28.67 -27.42 38.71
CA ILE A 113 27.50 -26.57 38.98
C ILE A 113 26.24 -27.45 39.07
N LEU A 114 26.05 -28.40 38.15
CA LEU A 114 24.90 -29.30 38.19
C LEU A 114 24.85 -30.14 39.47
N ALA A 115 25.99 -30.66 39.92
CA ALA A 115 26.08 -31.45 41.16
C ALA A 115 25.67 -30.62 42.40
N VAL A 116 26.20 -29.40 42.52
CA VAL A 116 25.87 -28.47 43.62
C VAL A 116 24.43 -27.96 43.51
N GLN A 117 23.97 -27.64 42.30
CA GLN A 117 22.64 -27.10 42.02
C GLN A 117 21.52 -28.05 42.41
N ASN A 118 21.69 -29.35 42.18
CA ASN A 118 20.70 -30.36 42.57
C ASN A 118 20.44 -30.32 44.08
N VAL A 119 21.51 -30.28 44.88
CA VAL A 119 21.39 -30.23 46.35
C VAL A 119 20.91 -28.85 46.83
N PHE A 120 21.43 -27.78 46.24
CA PHE A 120 21.10 -26.41 46.62
C PHE A 120 19.63 -26.05 46.33
N THR A 121 19.09 -26.49 45.20
CA THR A 121 17.71 -26.18 44.79
C THR A 121 16.71 -26.74 45.79
N ASP A 122 16.89 -28.00 46.22
CA ASP A 122 16.02 -28.65 47.19
C ASP A 122 16.06 -27.94 48.55
N ARG A 123 17.26 -27.62 49.03
CA ARG A 123 17.42 -26.90 50.30
C ARG A 123 16.88 -25.49 50.27
N ARG A 124 17.11 -24.78 49.17
CA ARG A 124 16.59 -23.42 48.95
C ARG A 124 15.05 -23.43 48.88
N ALA A 125 14.45 -24.44 48.26
CA ALA A 125 13.00 -24.59 48.24
C ALA A 125 12.44 -24.73 49.67
N TYR A 126 13.10 -25.51 50.53
CA TYR A 126 12.70 -25.67 51.93
C TYR A 126 12.89 -24.38 52.75
N VAL A 127 14.04 -23.71 52.61
CA VAL A 127 14.31 -22.40 53.23
C VAL A 127 13.27 -21.36 52.82
N ASN A 128 12.93 -21.30 51.54
CA ASN A 128 11.91 -20.37 51.03
C ASN A 128 10.51 -20.71 51.57
N ALA A 129 10.13 -21.99 51.62
CA ALA A 129 8.84 -22.42 52.16
C ALA A 129 8.70 -22.08 53.66
N LEU A 130 9.76 -22.29 54.44
CA LEU A 130 9.81 -21.88 55.85
C LEU A 130 9.76 -20.36 56.01
N THR A 131 10.50 -19.61 55.19
CA THR A 131 10.51 -18.14 55.20
C THR A 131 9.11 -17.59 54.91
N TYR A 132 8.45 -18.06 53.85
CA TYR A 132 7.06 -17.71 53.55
C TYR A 132 6.12 -18.06 54.70
N SER A 133 6.26 -19.26 55.28
CA SER A 133 5.46 -19.70 56.43
C SER A 133 5.67 -18.89 57.70
N ILE A 134 6.79 -18.17 57.84
CA ILE A 134 7.07 -17.19 58.91
C ILE A 134 6.42 -15.85 58.59
N GLU A 135 6.52 -15.39 57.34
CA GLU A 135 5.95 -14.12 56.87
C GLU A 135 4.41 -14.13 56.96
N THR A 136 3.77 -15.23 56.60
CA THR A 136 2.31 -15.39 56.61
C THR A 136 1.72 -15.82 57.96
N GLU A 137 2.55 -16.11 58.96
CA GLU A 137 2.09 -16.49 60.29
C GLU A 137 1.56 -15.25 61.04
N THR A 138 0.53 -15.42 61.88
CA THR A 138 -0.05 -14.32 62.67
C THR A 138 0.31 -14.41 64.14
N SER A 139 0.68 -15.60 64.64
CA SER A 139 1.10 -15.82 66.03
C SER A 139 2.60 -15.54 66.25
N ALA A 140 2.92 -14.67 67.21
CA ALA A 140 4.31 -14.31 67.55
C ALA A 140 5.14 -15.50 68.08
N SER A 141 4.52 -16.40 68.87
CA SER A 141 5.20 -17.60 69.39
C SER A 141 5.47 -18.63 68.29
N SER A 142 4.53 -18.80 67.35
CA SER A 142 4.70 -19.67 66.17
C SER A 142 5.81 -19.13 65.25
N LYS A 143 5.87 -17.81 65.03
CA LYS A 143 6.98 -17.18 64.28
C LYS A 143 8.33 -17.47 64.90
N GLN A 144 8.46 -17.33 66.23
CA GLN A 144 9.73 -17.54 66.91
C GLN A 144 10.18 -19.01 66.89
N SER A 145 9.24 -19.96 66.93
CA SER A 145 9.54 -21.39 66.74
C SER A 145 10.06 -21.66 65.33
N LYS A 146 9.30 -21.22 64.30
CA LYS A 146 9.67 -21.41 62.89
C LYS A 146 11.01 -20.72 62.53
N GLN A 147 11.33 -19.59 63.16
CA GLN A 147 12.64 -18.94 63.03
C GLN A 147 13.79 -19.79 63.61
N LYS A 148 13.57 -20.49 64.74
CA LYS A 148 14.56 -21.43 65.29
C LYS A 148 14.72 -22.65 64.39
N ASP A 149 13.63 -23.18 63.85
CA ASP A 149 13.65 -24.30 62.92
C ASP A 149 14.42 -23.95 61.65
N LEU A 150 14.19 -22.75 61.09
CA LEU A 150 14.95 -22.21 59.96
C LEU A 150 16.44 -22.07 60.28
N ALA A 151 16.79 -21.53 61.45
CA ALA A 151 18.18 -21.38 61.88
C ALA A 151 18.88 -22.73 62.12
N SER A 152 18.15 -23.74 62.59
CA SER A 152 18.66 -25.11 62.74
C SER A 152 18.87 -25.77 61.38
N TYR A 153 17.90 -25.64 60.48
CA TYR A 153 17.98 -26.21 59.13
C TYR A 153 19.13 -25.61 58.31
N LYS A 154 19.36 -24.28 58.42
CA LYS A 154 20.50 -23.63 57.76
C LYS A 154 21.86 -24.15 58.22
N LYS A 155 21.98 -24.63 59.47
CA LYS A 155 23.21 -25.20 60.04
C LYS A 155 23.38 -26.70 59.79
N GLU A 156 22.33 -27.37 59.31
CA GLU A 156 22.39 -28.79 58.98
C GLU A 156 23.33 -29.02 57.81
N LYS A 157 24.18 -30.03 57.91
CA LYS A 157 25.12 -30.39 56.86
C LYS A 157 24.51 -31.41 55.91
N THR A 158 24.78 -31.30 54.63
CA THR A 158 24.53 -32.40 53.69
C THR A 158 25.63 -32.51 52.66
N ALA A 159 25.87 -33.74 52.26
CA ALA A 159 26.90 -34.11 51.33
C ALA A 159 26.51 -33.72 49.91
N VAL A 160 27.42 -33.03 49.23
CA VAL A 160 27.43 -32.91 47.77
C VAL A 160 28.47 -33.89 47.23
N GLU A 161 28.08 -34.69 46.25
CA GLU A 161 28.97 -35.60 45.53
C GLU A 161 29.42 -34.93 44.22
N PHE A 162 30.71 -34.61 44.12
CA PHE A 162 31.29 -33.99 42.94
C PHE A 162 31.60 -35.03 41.86
N PRO A 163 31.71 -34.62 40.58
CA PRO A 163 31.99 -35.51 39.46
C PRO A 163 33.33 -36.27 39.55
N ASP A 164 34.26 -35.82 40.40
CA ASP A 164 35.54 -36.48 40.69
C ASP A 164 35.44 -37.55 41.80
N GLY A 165 34.23 -37.83 42.30
CA GLY A 165 33.95 -38.82 43.33
C GLY A 165 34.17 -38.33 44.77
N LYS A 166 34.54 -37.05 44.97
CA LYS A 166 34.68 -36.48 46.31
C LYS A 166 33.33 -36.10 46.90
N LYS A 167 33.13 -36.44 48.17
CA LYS A 167 31.97 -36.02 48.96
C LYS A 167 32.39 -34.96 49.95
N GLN A 168 31.70 -33.83 49.94
CA GLN A 168 31.95 -32.73 50.88
C GLN A 168 30.64 -32.25 51.48
N ASP A 169 30.66 -32.05 52.79
CA ASP A 169 29.50 -31.60 53.55
C ASP A 169 29.45 -30.07 53.62
N PHE A 170 28.31 -29.50 53.25
CA PHE A 170 28.05 -28.06 53.31
C PHE A 170 26.83 -27.75 54.19
N ASP A 171 26.90 -26.64 54.92
CA ASP A 171 25.71 -25.97 55.45
C ASP A 171 25.06 -25.09 54.36
N TYR A 172 23.91 -24.49 54.63
CA TYR A 172 23.17 -23.74 53.60
C TYR A 172 23.95 -22.53 53.08
N GLU A 173 24.65 -21.79 53.94
CA GLU A 173 25.37 -20.56 53.56
C GLU A 173 26.59 -20.87 52.70
N HIS A 174 27.39 -21.87 53.09
CA HIS A 174 28.55 -22.30 52.30
C HIS A 174 28.14 -22.98 50.99
N LEU A 175 26.97 -23.65 50.94
CA LEU A 175 26.43 -24.23 49.71
C LEU A 175 25.98 -23.15 48.72
N GLU A 176 25.35 -22.08 49.21
CA GLU A 176 24.97 -20.91 48.42
C GLU A 176 26.22 -20.18 47.88
N GLU A 177 27.23 -19.97 48.74
CA GLU A 177 28.51 -19.38 48.35
C GLU A 177 29.21 -20.21 47.27
N THR A 178 29.36 -21.52 47.49
CA THR A 178 29.98 -22.44 46.51
C THR A 178 29.24 -22.45 45.16
N TYR A 179 27.91 -22.44 45.18
CA TYR A 179 27.11 -22.36 43.94
C TYR A 179 27.34 -21.04 43.21
N ASN A 180 27.36 -19.92 43.93
CA ASN A 180 27.58 -18.60 43.38
C ASN A 180 29.01 -18.46 42.82
N ASP A 181 30.02 -18.97 43.52
CA ASP A 181 31.42 -18.94 43.10
C ASP A 181 31.65 -19.73 41.81
N LEU A 182 31.13 -20.96 41.73
CA LEU A 182 31.22 -21.76 40.50
C LEU A 182 30.52 -21.06 39.31
N LYS A 183 29.38 -20.42 39.56
CA LYS A 183 28.67 -19.63 38.53
C LYS A 183 29.46 -18.39 38.13
N ASN A 184 30.11 -17.72 39.08
CA ASN A 184 30.96 -16.56 38.83
C ASN A 184 32.18 -16.96 37.99
N GLU A 185 32.85 -18.06 38.34
CA GLU A 185 33.99 -18.59 37.59
C GLU A 185 33.60 -18.99 36.16
N ARG A 186 32.47 -19.68 35.98
CA ARG A 186 31.93 -19.98 34.65
C ARG A 186 31.66 -18.70 33.85
N THR A 187 31.13 -17.67 34.51
CA THR A 187 30.84 -16.38 33.87
C THR A 187 32.13 -15.68 33.44
N GLN A 188 33.17 -15.67 34.27
CA GLN A 188 34.48 -15.12 33.95
C GLN A 188 35.14 -15.85 32.78
N LEU A 189 35.16 -17.18 32.79
CA LEU A 189 35.71 -17.97 31.68
C LEU A 189 34.91 -17.83 30.39
N SER A 190 33.59 -17.67 30.47
CA SER A 190 32.75 -17.39 29.29
C SER A 190 33.04 -15.99 28.71
N ALA A 191 33.30 -15.00 29.58
CA ALA A 191 33.71 -13.67 29.17
C ALA A 191 35.11 -13.68 28.53
N GLU A 192 36.08 -14.41 29.12
CA GLU A 192 37.42 -14.61 28.55
C GLU A 192 37.34 -15.29 27.19
N LEU A 193 36.50 -16.31 27.03
CA LEU A 193 36.25 -16.96 25.75
C LEU A 193 35.70 -15.98 24.72
N GLY A 194 34.77 -15.11 25.11
CA GLY A 194 34.23 -14.04 24.28
C GLY A 194 35.33 -13.08 23.79
N GLU A 195 36.18 -12.60 24.69
CA GLU A 195 37.30 -11.70 24.36
C GLU A 195 38.36 -12.35 23.47
N LEU A 196 38.59 -13.67 23.63
CA LEU A 196 39.52 -14.42 22.77
C LEU A 196 38.97 -14.67 21.35
N ILE A 197 37.67 -14.93 21.23
CA ILE A 197 37.02 -15.20 19.94
C ILE A 197 36.78 -13.91 19.16
N LYS A 198 36.49 -12.80 19.84
CA LYS A 198 36.22 -11.49 19.23
C LYS A 198 37.24 -11.09 18.14
N PRO A 199 38.57 -11.06 18.38
CA PRO A 199 39.55 -10.69 17.35
C PRO A 199 39.64 -11.70 16.19
N VAL A 200 39.24 -12.96 16.40
CA VAL A 200 39.16 -13.99 15.35
C VAL A 200 37.94 -13.74 14.47
N ASN A 201 36.80 -13.44 15.09
CA ASN A 201 35.56 -13.11 14.38
C ASN A 201 35.68 -11.82 13.58
N GLU A 202 36.26 -10.75 14.15
CA GLU A 202 36.49 -9.49 13.43
C GLU A 202 37.36 -9.69 12.18
N ARG A 203 38.37 -10.56 12.24
CA ARG A 203 39.20 -10.91 11.08
C ARG A 203 38.44 -11.76 10.08
N LYS A 204 37.65 -12.72 10.55
CA LYS A 204 36.77 -13.53 9.69
C LYS A 204 35.75 -12.65 8.96
N GLU A 205 35.14 -11.70 9.64
CA GLU A 205 34.22 -10.72 9.06
C GLU A 205 34.90 -9.91 7.95
N LYS A 206 36.16 -9.51 8.12
CA LYS A 206 36.92 -8.83 7.05
C LYS A 206 37.16 -9.73 5.83
N VAL A 207 37.46 -11.03 6.04
CA VAL A 207 37.59 -11.98 4.92
C VAL A 207 36.25 -12.14 4.19
N ASP A 208 35.18 -12.36 4.94
CA ASP A 208 33.83 -12.58 4.39
C ASP A 208 33.30 -11.31 3.69
N ALA A 209 33.55 -10.12 4.25
CA ALA A 209 33.20 -8.83 3.66
C ALA A 209 33.98 -8.55 2.37
N TYR A 210 35.28 -8.83 2.34
CA TYR A 210 36.09 -8.66 1.12
C TYR A 210 35.52 -9.49 -0.03
N VAL A 211 35.17 -10.75 0.22
CA VAL A 211 34.51 -11.60 -0.78
C VAL A 211 33.17 -10.98 -1.20
N SER A 212 32.32 -10.58 -0.24
CA SER A 212 31.01 -10.01 -0.55
C SER A 212 31.08 -8.71 -1.37
N GLU A 213 32.07 -7.85 -1.12
CA GLU A 213 32.22 -6.54 -1.77
C GLU A 213 32.84 -6.63 -3.17
N HIS A 214 33.70 -7.63 -3.40
CA HIS A 214 34.41 -7.80 -4.67
C HIS A 214 33.73 -8.81 -5.61
N MET A 215 32.64 -9.43 -5.14
CA MET A 215 31.80 -10.30 -5.96
C MET A 215 30.82 -9.48 -6.81
N VAL A 216 30.73 -9.81 -8.10
CA VAL A 216 29.74 -9.20 -9.03
C VAL A 216 28.33 -9.75 -8.80
N SER A 217 28.20 -10.90 -8.13
CA SER A 217 26.92 -11.58 -7.88
C SER A 217 26.90 -12.21 -6.48
N LEU A 218 25.84 -12.97 -6.18
CA LEU A 218 25.72 -13.71 -4.92
C LEU A 218 26.82 -14.76 -4.77
N THR A 219 27.26 -15.01 -3.53
CA THR A 219 28.24 -16.04 -3.19
C THR A 219 27.73 -17.45 -3.50
N PRO A 220 28.60 -18.44 -3.74
CA PRO A 220 28.17 -19.82 -3.98
C PRO A 220 27.34 -20.41 -2.83
N THR A 221 27.54 -19.94 -1.60
CA THR A 221 26.75 -20.33 -0.42
C THR A 221 25.36 -19.70 -0.48
N GLN A 222 25.25 -18.41 -0.80
CA GLN A 222 23.95 -17.76 -0.99
C GLN A 222 23.18 -18.37 -2.17
N MET A 223 23.86 -18.68 -3.27
CA MET A 223 23.28 -19.38 -4.42
C MET A 223 22.80 -20.79 -4.05
N ALA A 224 23.56 -21.52 -3.22
CA ALA A 224 23.12 -22.82 -2.72
C ALA A 224 21.87 -22.70 -1.85
N GLY A 225 21.82 -21.72 -0.94
CA GLY A 225 20.63 -21.47 -0.13
C GLY A 225 19.38 -21.13 -0.97
N LEU A 226 19.54 -20.35 -2.05
CA LEU A 226 18.46 -20.07 -2.99
C LEU A 226 18.02 -21.32 -3.77
N GLN A 227 18.98 -22.16 -4.17
CA GLN A 227 18.70 -23.42 -4.84
C GLN A 227 17.91 -24.35 -3.92
N ASP A 228 18.36 -24.54 -2.67
CA ASP A 228 17.69 -25.38 -1.68
C ASP A 228 16.27 -24.86 -1.37
N LYS A 229 16.11 -23.55 -1.22
CA LYS A 229 14.79 -22.90 -1.06
C LYS A 229 13.87 -23.17 -2.26
N THR A 230 14.40 -23.10 -3.47
CA THR A 230 13.65 -23.32 -4.71
C THR A 230 13.27 -24.79 -4.86
N GLU A 231 14.19 -25.72 -4.57
CA GLU A 231 13.95 -27.16 -4.64
C GLU A 231 12.96 -27.64 -3.58
N ALA A 232 12.99 -27.05 -2.38
CA ALA A 232 12.01 -27.29 -1.32
C ALA A 232 10.65 -26.60 -1.58
N TRP A 233 10.54 -25.74 -2.59
CA TRP A 233 9.30 -25.00 -2.85
C TRP A 233 8.15 -25.94 -3.20
N THR A 234 7.03 -25.74 -2.51
CA THR A 234 5.74 -26.39 -2.77
C THR A 234 4.73 -25.35 -3.25
N PRO A 235 3.92 -25.65 -4.29
CA PRO A 235 3.01 -24.67 -4.85
C PRO A 235 1.99 -24.16 -3.83
N LYS A 236 1.93 -22.84 -3.65
CA LYS A 236 0.99 -22.16 -2.76
C LYS A 236 0.62 -20.79 -3.30
N ILE A 237 -0.59 -20.31 -2.99
CA ILE A 237 -0.97 -18.94 -3.33
C ILE A 237 -0.15 -17.99 -2.45
N LEU A 238 0.59 -17.10 -3.11
CA LEU A 238 1.25 -15.97 -2.46
C LEU A 238 0.27 -14.81 -2.48
N GLN A 239 -0.22 -14.45 -1.30
CA GLN A 239 -1.21 -13.39 -1.15
C GLN A 239 -0.66 -12.29 -0.24
N ILE A 240 -0.66 -11.09 -0.77
CA ILE A 240 -0.43 -9.85 -0.06
C ILE A 240 -1.80 -9.26 0.27
N ASN A 241 -2.01 -8.89 1.52
CA ASN A 241 -3.25 -8.28 1.99
C ASN A 241 -2.92 -6.93 2.62
N VAL A 242 -3.50 -5.86 2.07
CA VAL A 242 -3.36 -4.49 2.56
C VAL A 242 -4.74 -4.02 3.04
N PRO A 243 -5.07 -4.23 4.33
CA PRO A 243 -6.41 -3.98 4.87
C PRO A 243 -6.85 -2.52 4.72
N GLU A 244 -5.94 -1.57 4.91
CA GLU A 244 -6.21 -0.13 4.90
C GLU A 244 -6.70 0.36 3.53
N ALA A 245 -6.26 -0.30 2.47
CA ALA A 245 -6.65 -0.01 1.09
C ALA A 245 -7.67 -1.04 0.53
N ASN A 246 -8.07 -2.03 1.32
CA ASN A 246 -8.90 -3.18 0.90
C ASN A 246 -8.34 -3.90 -0.35
N ILE A 247 -7.01 -4.00 -0.42
CA ILE A 247 -6.29 -4.62 -1.54
C ILE A 247 -5.90 -6.04 -1.18
N VAL A 248 -6.19 -6.95 -2.09
CA VAL A 248 -5.72 -8.34 -2.04
C VAL A 248 -5.03 -8.61 -3.36
N ASP A 249 -3.74 -8.88 -3.27
CA ASP A 249 -2.86 -9.08 -4.42
C ASP A 249 -2.23 -10.47 -4.38
N ARG A 250 -2.26 -11.17 -5.51
CA ARG A 250 -1.75 -12.53 -5.68
C ARG A 250 -0.83 -12.64 -6.88
N CYS A 251 -0.34 -11.52 -7.42
CA CYS A 251 0.46 -11.49 -8.64
C CYS A 251 1.73 -12.34 -8.53
N GLU A 252 2.39 -12.33 -7.37
CA GLU A 252 3.58 -13.15 -7.10
C GLU A 252 3.31 -14.66 -7.14
N SER A 253 2.04 -15.09 -7.12
CA SER A 253 1.70 -16.51 -7.33
C SER A 253 2.11 -17.02 -8.70
N CYS A 254 2.22 -16.14 -9.71
CA CYS A 254 2.73 -16.46 -11.04
C CYS A 254 4.03 -15.71 -11.36
N HIS A 255 4.22 -14.49 -10.83
CA HIS A 255 5.39 -13.65 -11.07
C HIS A 255 6.51 -13.85 -10.05
N MET A 256 6.93 -15.10 -9.86
CA MET A 256 7.83 -15.50 -8.77
C MET A 256 9.22 -14.85 -8.82
N GLY A 257 9.68 -14.44 -10.01
CA GLY A 257 11.01 -13.86 -10.18
C GLY A 257 11.12 -12.39 -9.75
N ILE A 258 9.99 -11.71 -9.50
CA ILE A 258 9.95 -10.24 -9.44
C ILE A 258 10.78 -9.66 -8.29
N ARG A 259 10.89 -10.39 -7.18
CA ARG A 259 11.64 -10.02 -5.96
C ARG A 259 12.88 -10.87 -5.71
N GLU A 260 13.26 -11.73 -6.66
CA GLU A 260 14.46 -12.56 -6.48
C GLU A 260 15.73 -11.68 -6.52
N PRO A 261 16.72 -11.96 -5.66
CA PRO A 261 17.93 -11.13 -5.51
C PRO A 261 18.88 -11.24 -6.71
N VAL A 262 18.64 -12.20 -7.60
CA VAL A 262 19.37 -12.37 -8.86
C VAL A 262 18.57 -11.76 -9.99
N LYS A 263 19.28 -11.14 -10.95
CA LYS A 263 18.64 -10.54 -12.12
C LYS A 263 18.20 -11.61 -13.11
N LEU A 264 16.89 -11.84 -13.18
CA LEU A 264 16.24 -12.77 -14.09
C LEU A 264 15.74 -12.04 -15.33
N THR A 265 16.22 -12.46 -16.50
CA THR A 265 15.74 -11.96 -17.80
C THR A 265 14.87 -13.01 -18.48
N ALA A 266 14.00 -12.59 -19.39
CA ALA A 266 13.17 -13.53 -20.13
C ALA A 266 14.01 -14.52 -20.95
N ALA A 267 15.19 -14.12 -21.43
CA ALA A 267 16.13 -15.03 -22.09
C ALA A 267 16.71 -16.07 -21.12
N ALA A 268 17.10 -15.65 -19.91
CA ALA A 268 17.64 -16.55 -18.88
C ALA A 268 16.59 -17.55 -18.37
N MET A 269 15.32 -17.17 -18.38
CA MET A 269 14.18 -18.01 -17.99
C MET A 269 13.52 -18.73 -19.18
N SER A 270 14.14 -18.71 -20.36
CA SER A 270 13.66 -19.46 -21.52
C SER A 270 14.17 -20.90 -21.47
N LEU A 271 13.38 -21.82 -22.04
CA LEU A 271 13.88 -23.15 -22.33
C LEU A 271 15.02 -23.08 -23.34
N LYS A 272 15.99 -23.99 -23.21
CA LYS A 272 17.19 -24.04 -24.06
C LYS A 272 16.81 -24.01 -25.55
N ASP A 273 17.48 -23.13 -26.30
CA ASP A 273 17.30 -22.92 -27.74
C ASP A 273 15.87 -22.49 -28.18
N LYS A 274 15.04 -21.99 -27.26
CA LYS A 274 13.72 -21.44 -27.55
C LYS A 274 13.64 -19.95 -27.31
N LYS A 275 12.72 -19.28 -28.04
CA LYS A 275 12.39 -17.87 -27.79
C LYS A 275 11.61 -17.73 -26.48
N PRO A 276 11.66 -16.56 -25.81
CA PRO A 276 10.92 -16.33 -24.57
C PRO A 276 9.41 -16.45 -24.75
N ASP A 277 8.84 -17.45 -24.09
CA ASP A 277 7.41 -17.73 -23.96
C ASP A 277 6.77 -16.89 -22.84
N GLU A 278 5.49 -17.13 -22.57
CA GLU A 278 4.75 -16.40 -21.53
C GLU A 278 5.29 -16.66 -20.12
N TYR A 279 5.70 -17.89 -19.82
CA TYR A 279 6.32 -18.28 -18.56
C TYR A 279 7.64 -17.55 -18.34
N ALA A 280 8.53 -17.55 -19.34
CA ALA A 280 9.81 -16.86 -19.27
C ALA A 280 9.66 -15.36 -18.99
N ARG A 281 8.62 -14.73 -19.54
CA ARG A 281 8.31 -13.31 -19.28
C ARG A 281 7.67 -13.08 -17.92
N ALA A 282 6.96 -14.06 -17.37
CA ALA A 282 6.38 -13.96 -16.04
C ALA A 282 7.44 -14.06 -14.93
N PHE A 283 8.53 -14.81 -15.17
CA PHE A 283 9.57 -15.08 -14.18
C PHE A 283 10.75 -14.10 -14.20
N THR A 284 10.59 -12.93 -14.81
CA THR A 284 11.65 -11.91 -14.80
C THR A 284 11.69 -11.15 -13.47
N SER A 285 12.85 -10.61 -13.14
CA SER A 285 12.99 -9.67 -12.02
C SER A 285 12.30 -8.35 -12.32
N HIS A 286 11.98 -7.60 -11.26
CA HIS A 286 11.54 -6.23 -11.43
C HIS A 286 12.60 -5.44 -12.20
N PRO A 287 12.23 -4.63 -13.21
CA PRO A 287 13.18 -3.83 -13.98
C PRO A 287 14.02 -2.89 -13.10
N GLU A 288 13.44 -2.45 -11.98
CA GLU A 288 14.06 -1.53 -11.02
C GLU A 288 13.95 -2.06 -9.58
N PRO A 289 14.89 -2.89 -9.10
CA PRO A 289 14.81 -3.47 -7.76
C PRO A 289 14.94 -2.45 -6.63
N ASP A 290 15.64 -1.33 -6.85
CA ASP A 290 15.81 -0.31 -5.81
C ASP A 290 14.49 0.41 -5.51
N LEU A 291 13.60 0.55 -6.51
CA LEU A 291 12.26 1.06 -6.31
C LEU A 291 11.47 0.22 -5.29
N LEU A 292 11.66 -1.10 -5.29
CA LEU A 292 10.96 -2.00 -4.36
C LEU A 292 11.47 -1.86 -2.91
N LYS A 293 12.66 -1.31 -2.70
CA LYS A 293 13.18 -1.03 -1.35
C LYS A 293 12.45 0.12 -0.68
N ILE A 294 12.03 1.11 -1.47
CA ILE A 294 11.25 2.27 -1.00
C ILE A 294 9.73 2.08 -1.19
N HIS A 295 9.31 1.19 -2.09
CA HIS A 295 7.93 0.76 -2.31
C HIS A 295 7.81 -0.74 -2.06
N ASP A 296 7.79 -1.11 -0.78
CA ASP A 296 7.72 -2.50 -0.35
C ASP A 296 6.41 -3.18 -0.81
N PRO A 297 6.46 -4.17 -1.73
CA PRO A 297 5.27 -4.84 -2.22
C PRO A 297 4.45 -5.50 -1.11
N GLU A 298 5.04 -5.89 0.02
CA GLU A 298 4.28 -6.48 1.14
C GLU A 298 3.33 -5.47 1.79
N LYS A 299 3.62 -4.18 1.68
CA LYS A 299 2.81 -3.09 2.24
C LYS A 299 1.81 -2.52 1.25
N TYR A 300 2.11 -2.57 -0.05
CA TYR A 300 1.31 -1.91 -1.08
C TYR A 300 0.61 -2.90 -2.03
N GLY A 301 1.20 -4.06 -2.28
CA GLY A 301 0.81 -4.95 -3.38
C GLY A 301 1.29 -4.44 -4.75
N CYS A 302 1.06 -5.23 -5.80
CA CYS A 302 1.46 -4.91 -7.17
C CYS A 302 0.40 -4.08 -7.91
N SER A 303 -0.88 -4.34 -7.63
CA SER A 303 -2.01 -3.73 -8.33
C SER A 303 -2.16 -2.20 -8.19
N PRO A 304 -1.76 -1.53 -7.10
CA PRO A 304 -1.80 -0.05 -7.08
C PRO A 304 -0.90 0.58 -8.15
N CYS A 305 0.24 -0.04 -8.43
CA CYS A 305 1.22 0.48 -9.38
C CYS A 305 0.87 0.09 -10.82
N HIS A 306 0.35 -1.13 -11.02
CA HIS A 306 0.16 -1.70 -12.35
C HIS A 306 -1.30 -1.87 -12.80
N GLN A 307 -2.27 -1.68 -11.90
CA GLN A 307 -3.67 -2.14 -12.05
C GLN A 307 -3.78 -3.65 -12.25
N GLY A 308 -4.88 -4.12 -12.85
CA GLY A 308 -5.23 -5.54 -12.95
C GLY A 308 -6.13 -5.99 -11.81
N ASN A 309 -6.42 -7.28 -11.80
CA ASN A 309 -7.21 -7.94 -10.77
C ASN A 309 -6.30 -8.79 -9.88
N GLY A 310 -5.76 -8.17 -8.83
CA GLY A 310 -4.86 -8.84 -7.90
C GLY A 310 -5.46 -10.08 -7.20
N ARG A 311 -6.78 -10.26 -7.22
CA ARG A 311 -7.45 -11.42 -6.58
C ARG A 311 -7.49 -12.67 -7.46
N ALA A 312 -7.45 -12.49 -8.78
CA ALA A 312 -7.68 -13.57 -9.73
C ALA A 312 -6.41 -14.38 -9.99
N THR A 313 -6.53 -15.71 -9.90
CA THR A 313 -5.46 -16.68 -10.17
C THR A 313 -5.89 -17.79 -11.13
N THR A 314 -7.10 -17.69 -11.66
CA THR A 314 -7.75 -18.73 -12.48
C THR A 314 -7.51 -18.57 -13.98
N SER A 315 -7.03 -17.41 -14.44
CA SER A 315 -6.50 -17.22 -15.80
C SER A 315 -5.71 -15.92 -15.89
N VAL A 316 -4.83 -15.82 -16.89
CA VAL A 316 -4.09 -14.59 -17.20
C VAL A 316 -5.05 -13.44 -17.56
N GLU A 317 -6.10 -13.72 -18.32
CA GLU A 317 -7.10 -12.72 -18.73
C GLU A 317 -7.82 -12.11 -17.51
N LYS A 318 -8.23 -12.95 -16.56
CA LYS A 318 -8.89 -12.50 -15.33
C LYS A 318 -7.91 -11.75 -14.44
N ALA A 319 -6.70 -12.26 -14.24
CA ALA A 319 -5.66 -11.65 -13.40
C ALA A 319 -5.20 -10.30 -13.95
N HIS A 320 -5.00 -10.17 -15.25
CA HIS A 320 -4.66 -8.89 -15.89
C HIS A 320 -5.89 -7.99 -16.09
N GLY A 321 -7.08 -8.42 -15.69
CA GLY A 321 -8.30 -7.61 -15.71
C GLY A 321 -8.79 -7.27 -17.12
N THR A 322 -8.40 -8.03 -18.15
CA THR A 322 -8.85 -7.83 -19.54
C THR A 322 -10.23 -8.45 -19.81
N TYR A 323 -10.77 -9.17 -18.84
CA TYR A 323 -12.13 -9.70 -18.85
C TYR A 323 -13.19 -8.59 -18.76
N GLU A 324 -14.29 -8.74 -19.48
CA GLU A 324 -15.35 -7.74 -19.67
C GLU A 324 -16.00 -7.20 -18.39
N HIS A 325 -15.97 -7.93 -17.26
CA HIS A 325 -16.57 -7.46 -16.00
C HIS A 325 -15.56 -6.88 -15.01
N TRP A 326 -14.31 -6.65 -15.41
CA TRP A 326 -13.31 -5.98 -14.58
C TRP A 326 -13.04 -4.55 -15.08
N LEU A 327 -13.17 -3.57 -14.19
CA LEU A 327 -13.11 -2.15 -14.56
C LEU A 327 -11.69 -1.60 -14.77
N TRP A 328 -10.69 -2.30 -14.20
CA TRP A 328 -9.32 -1.79 -14.04
C TRP A 328 -8.28 -2.77 -14.59
N PRO A 329 -8.20 -2.94 -15.93
CA PRO A 329 -7.20 -3.80 -16.55
C PRO A 329 -5.77 -3.30 -16.24
N LEU A 330 -4.82 -4.23 -16.27
CA LEU A 330 -3.40 -3.93 -16.16
C LEU A 330 -3.01 -2.84 -17.17
N PHE A 331 -2.17 -1.91 -16.74
CA PHE A 331 -1.67 -0.87 -17.64
C PHE A 331 -0.96 -1.48 -18.85
N ARG A 332 -1.28 -0.96 -20.04
CA ARG A 332 -0.54 -1.32 -21.25
C ARG A 332 0.91 -0.86 -21.10
N ARG A 333 1.84 -1.54 -21.79
CA ARG A 333 3.28 -1.25 -21.76
C ARG A 333 3.65 0.24 -21.86
N GLY A 334 2.92 1.02 -22.65
CA GLY A 334 3.16 2.45 -22.81
C GLY A 334 2.77 3.34 -21.63
N ASN A 335 2.06 2.80 -20.65
CA ASN A 335 1.48 3.53 -19.52
C ASN A 335 1.86 2.85 -18.19
N MET A 336 2.93 2.06 -18.12
CA MET A 336 3.27 1.31 -16.90
C MET A 336 3.58 2.23 -15.71
N GLU A 337 4.03 3.46 -15.96
CA GLU A 337 4.33 4.48 -14.94
C GLU A 337 3.07 5.27 -14.48
N ALA A 338 1.92 5.00 -15.09
CA ALA A 338 0.64 5.64 -14.77
C ALA A 338 0.27 5.57 -13.28
N GLY A 339 0.51 4.41 -12.66
CA GLY A 339 0.13 4.15 -11.28
C GLY A 339 0.77 5.11 -10.29
N CYS A 340 1.98 5.62 -10.58
CA CYS A 340 2.71 6.54 -9.70
C CYS A 340 1.90 7.80 -9.40
N GLN A 341 1.12 8.30 -10.36
CA GLN A 341 0.31 9.51 -10.19
C GLN A 341 -0.80 9.36 -9.14
N THR A 342 -1.23 8.13 -8.84
CA THR A 342 -2.29 7.85 -7.86
C THR A 342 -1.94 8.38 -6.46
N CYS A 343 -0.66 8.29 -6.09
CA CYS A 343 -0.17 8.76 -4.80
C CYS A 343 0.68 10.02 -4.93
N HIS A 344 1.46 10.13 -6.01
CA HIS A 344 2.40 11.22 -6.20
C HIS A 344 1.84 12.38 -7.02
N ALA A 345 0.56 12.71 -6.86
CA ALA A 345 -0.07 13.76 -7.64
C ALA A 345 0.53 15.16 -7.37
N ALA A 346 0.99 15.39 -6.14
CA ALA A 346 1.57 16.65 -5.69
C ALA A 346 3.05 16.83 -6.10
N ASP A 347 3.75 15.73 -6.36
CA ASP A 347 5.19 15.79 -6.61
C ASP A 347 5.51 16.38 -7.98
N MET A 348 6.55 17.21 -8.02
CA MET A 348 6.96 17.90 -9.23
C MET A 348 7.69 16.97 -10.20
N VAL A 349 8.59 16.12 -9.65
CA VAL A 349 9.44 15.16 -10.35
C VAL A 349 9.37 13.84 -9.59
N LEU A 350 9.25 12.74 -10.34
CA LEU A 350 9.10 11.39 -9.84
C LEU A 350 10.02 10.47 -10.64
N VAL A 351 11.28 10.41 -10.23
CA VAL A 351 12.30 9.60 -10.87
C VAL A 351 12.94 8.71 -9.84
N SER A 352 13.03 7.43 -10.16
CA SER A 352 13.85 6.47 -9.44
C SER A 352 14.67 5.71 -10.47
N ASN A 353 15.98 6.00 -10.53
CA ASN A 353 16.91 5.46 -11.53
C ASN A 353 16.35 5.61 -12.96
N ASP A 354 15.99 4.50 -13.61
CA ASP A 354 15.51 4.45 -15.00
C ASP A 354 13.97 4.50 -15.14
N VAL A 355 13.22 4.63 -14.04
CA VAL A 355 11.75 4.60 -14.03
C VAL A 355 11.15 5.93 -13.58
N GLY A 356 10.04 6.33 -14.20
CA GLY A 356 9.25 7.51 -13.83
C GLY A 356 9.56 8.75 -14.66
N TRP A 357 10.55 8.67 -15.57
CA TRP A 357 10.90 9.74 -16.50
C TRP A 357 9.75 10.11 -17.43
N THR A 358 8.98 9.13 -17.93
CA THR A 358 7.88 9.42 -18.87
C THR A 358 6.78 10.25 -18.19
N LEU A 359 6.44 9.89 -16.95
CA LEU A 359 5.46 10.65 -16.16
C LEU A 359 6.00 12.01 -15.74
N SER A 360 7.26 12.08 -15.29
CA SER A 360 7.91 13.32 -14.87
C SER A 360 8.02 14.33 -16.01
N ASP A 361 8.43 13.87 -17.19
CA ASP A 361 8.47 14.67 -18.41
C ASP A 361 7.07 15.14 -18.81
N GLY A 362 6.06 14.28 -18.68
CA GLY A 362 4.67 14.65 -18.90
C GLY A 362 4.20 15.79 -17.99
N LYS A 363 4.53 15.72 -16.70
CA LYS A 363 4.24 16.77 -15.71
C LYS A 363 5.00 18.06 -16.01
N ASP A 364 6.28 17.95 -16.31
CA ASP A 364 7.15 19.08 -16.62
C ASP A 364 6.69 19.79 -17.90
N LEU A 365 6.45 19.05 -18.99
CA LEU A 365 5.93 19.60 -20.24
C LEU A 365 4.57 20.26 -20.05
N PHE A 366 3.66 19.67 -19.27
CA PHE A 366 2.36 20.27 -18.99
C PHE A 366 2.48 21.66 -18.32
N ARG A 367 3.52 21.86 -17.50
CA ARG A 367 3.83 23.14 -16.86
C ARG A 367 4.62 24.08 -17.77
N GLN A 368 5.74 23.63 -18.34
CA GLN A 368 6.63 24.43 -19.19
C GLN A 368 5.96 24.93 -20.47
N ARG A 369 5.06 24.12 -21.05
CA ARG A 369 4.27 24.54 -22.22
C ARG A 369 3.13 25.48 -21.84
N GLY A 370 2.97 25.81 -20.57
CA GLY A 370 1.96 26.76 -20.10
C GLY A 370 0.53 26.22 -20.24
N CYS A 371 0.35 24.90 -20.29
CA CYS A 371 -0.99 24.31 -20.41
C CYS A 371 -1.88 24.76 -19.24
N VAL A 372 -1.31 24.91 -18.04
CA VAL A 372 -1.97 25.46 -16.84
C VAL A 372 -2.43 26.91 -16.98
N GLY A 373 -1.83 27.70 -17.88
CA GLY A 373 -2.22 29.10 -18.10
C GLY A 373 -3.56 29.23 -18.85
N CYS A 374 -3.97 28.19 -19.57
CA CYS A 374 -5.23 28.14 -20.29
C CYS A 374 -6.20 27.10 -19.70
N HIS A 375 -5.72 25.90 -19.39
CA HIS A 375 -6.52 24.82 -18.82
C HIS A 375 -6.46 24.85 -17.29
N ARG A 376 -7.62 24.67 -16.64
CA ARG A 376 -7.63 24.59 -15.18
C ARG A 376 -6.94 23.33 -14.70
N TYR A 377 -6.01 23.53 -13.79
CA TYR A 377 -5.36 22.48 -13.02
C TYR A 377 -5.38 22.92 -11.56
N GLU A 378 -6.10 22.17 -10.73
CA GLU A 378 -6.29 22.49 -9.31
C GLU A 378 -4.92 22.53 -8.62
N GLY A 379 -4.54 23.71 -8.11
CA GLY A 379 -3.24 23.98 -7.47
C GLY A 379 -2.27 24.93 -8.20
N TYR A 380 -2.61 25.48 -9.39
CA TYR A 380 -1.72 26.37 -10.18
C TYR A 380 -2.36 27.71 -10.64
N ASP A 381 -3.64 27.95 -10.36
CA ASP A 381 -4.34 29.21 -10.65
C ASP A 381 -4.17 30.19 -9.46
N LYS A 382 -4.21 31.53 -9.67
CA LYS A 382 -4.15 32.55 -8.58
C LYS A 382 -5.30 32.40 -7.58
N GLU A 383 -6.47 32.00 -8.05
CA GLU A 383 -7.63 31.82 -7.18
C GLU A 383 -7.41 30.67 -6.17
N PRO A 384 -6.84 29.51 -6.54
CA PRO A 384 -6.25 28.55 -5.60
C PRO A 384 -5.21 29.11 -4.64
N GLU A 385 -4.38 30.09 -5.01
CA GLU A 385 -3.45 30.73 -4.06
C GLU A 385 -4.20 31.59 -3.05
N ASP A 386 -5.20 32.36 -3.49
CA ASP A 386 -6.07 33.14 -2.61
C ASP A 386 -6.92 32.20 -1.71
N LEU A 387 -7.46 31.11 -2.26
CA LEU A 387 -8.15 30.06 -1.52
C LEU A 387 -7.21 29.32 -0.55
N LEU A 388 -5.96 29.08 -0.94
CA LEU A 388 -4.93 28.46 -0.09
C LEU A 388 -4.52 29.40 1.04
N SER A 389 -4.36 30.68 0.76
CA SER A 389 -4.08 31.72 1.75
C SER A 389 -5.22 31.81 2.76
N VAL A 390 -6.47 31.81 2.29
CA VAL A 390 -7.65 31.76 3.15
C VAL A 390 -7.68 30.45 3.96
N ALA A 391 -7.41 29.29 3.35
CA ALA A 391 -7.36 28.01 4.05
C ALA A 391 -6.25 27.94 5.12
N GLN A 392 -5.08 28.51 4.84
CA GLN A 392 -3.98 28.62 5.82
C GLN A 392 -4.35 29.52 6.98
N GLN A 393 -5.00 30.66 6.71
CA GLN A 393 -5.51 31.55 7.76
C GLN A 393 -6.53 30.84 8.64
N ILE A 394 -7.49 30.12 8.04
CA ILE A 394 -8.48 29.36 8.82
C ILE A 394 -7.79 28.29 9.68
N LYS A 395 -6.85 27.53 9.12
CA LYS A 395 -6.09 26.52 9.88
C LYS A 395 -5.34 27.12 11.08
N GLN A 396 -4.75 28.31 10.91
CA GLN A 396 -4.07 29.01 12.00
C GLN A 396 -5.05 29.45 13.09
N LEU A 397 -6.20 30.00 12.72
CA LEU A 397 -7.26 30.40 13.66
C LEU A 397 -7.86 29.20 14.41
N GLU A 398 -8.03 28.05 13.74
CA GLU A 398 -8.49 26.81 14.37
C GLU A 398 -7.47 26.25 15.36
N GLN A 399 -6.18 26.35 15.04
CA GLN A 399 -5.11 25.94 15.95
C GLN A 399 -5.09 26.84 17.20
N GLU A 400 -5.14 28.15 17.00
CA GLU A 400 -5.24 29.12 18.10
C GLU A 400 -6.48 28.86 18.98
N LYS A 401 -7.61 28.48 18.37
CA LYS A 401 -8.83 28.11 19.11
C LYS A 401 -8.61 26.90 20.02
N LYS A 402 -7.93 25.86 19.52
CA LYS A 402 -7.61 24.66 20.29
C LYS A 402 -6.66 24.97 21.45
N ASP A 403 -5.65 25.80 21.20
CA ASP A 403 -4.68 26.20 22.21
C ASP A 403 -5.35 27.04 23.31
N ASN A 404 -6.22 27.98 22.93
CA ASN A 404 -7.02 28.76 23.87
C ASN A 404 -7.96 27.89 24.71
N PHE A 405 -8.59 26.86 24.14
CA PHE A 405 -9.42 25.93 24.93
C PHE A 405 -8.60 25.13 25.92
N LYS A 406 -7.46 24.58 25.49
CA LYS A 406 -6.56 23.85 26.38
C LYS A 406 -6.07 24.74 27.53
N GLN A 407 -5.64 25.95 27.21
CA GLN A 407 -5.17 26.91 28.20
C GLN A 407 -6.30 27.34 29.14
N ALA A 408 -7.52 27.56 28.64
CA ALA A 408 -8.67 27.86 29.49
C ALA A 408 -9.00 26.70 30.44
N ASP A 409 -8.95 25.46 29.98
CA ASP A 409 -9.18 24.28 30.83
C ASP A 409 -8.08 24.11 31.89
N ASP A 410 -6.82 24.39 31.54
CA ASP A 410 -5.70 24.33 32.48
C ASP A 410 -5.81 25.44 33.54
N LEU A 411 -6.15 26.67 33.13
CA LEU A 411 -6.42 27.79 34.04
C LEU A 411 -7.59 27.51 34.98
N MET A 412 -8.66 26.87 34.51
CA MET A 412 -9.78 26.48 35.36
C MET A 412 -9.37 25.43 36.41
N LYS A 413 -8.54 24.44 36.04
CA LYS A 413 -7.99 23.45 36.99
C LYS A 413 -7.04 24.07 38.01
N GLU A 414 -6.31 25.12 37.62
CA GLU A 414 -5.47 25.90 38.53
C GLU A 414 -6.32 26.74 39.48
N ALA A 415 -7.40 27.34 38.98
CA ALA A 415 -8.36 28.09 39.78
C ALA A 415 -9.02 27.21 40.85
N ASP A 416 -9.38 25.96 40.52
CA ASP A 416 -9.94 24.97 41.46
C ASP A 416 -8.97 24.60 42.60
N LYS A 417 -7.66 24.84 42.41
CA LYS A 417 -6.60 24.54 43.38
C LYS A 417 -6.07 25.79 44.10
N ALA A 418 -6.59 26.97 43.78
CA ALA A 418 -6.09 28.22 44.33
C ALA A 418 -6.42 28.35 45.82
N GLU A 419 -5.47 28.86 46.61
CA GLU A 419 -5.61 29.03 48.06
C GLU A 419 -6.47 30.25 48.44
N SER A 420 -6.71 31.17 47.50
CA SER A 420 -7.51 32.39 47.72
C SER A 420 -8.56 32.60 46.63
N ASN A 421 -9.70 33.16 47.02
CA ASN A 421 -10.77 33.51 46.10
C ASN A 421 -10.34 34.56 45.07
N GLU A 422 -9.42 35.46 45.42
CA GLU A 422 -8.90 36.48 44.50
C GLU A 422 -8.08 35.86 43.37
N GLU A 423 -7.22 34.88 43.68
CA GLU A 423 -6.44 34.19 42.65
C GLU A 423 -7.32 33.27 41.80
N ALA A 424 -8.28 32.55 42.41
CA ALA A 424 -9.25 31.73 41.69
C ALA A 424 -10.08 32.56 40.69
N ASN A 425 -10.55 33.74 41.11
CA ASN A 425 -11.31 34.65 40.24
C ASN A 425 -10.46 35.17 39.08
N ARG A 426 -9.20 35.54 39.33
CA ARG A 426 -8.29 36.02 38.28
C ARG A 426 -8.05 34.96 37.19
N LEU A 427 -7.82 33.71 37.59
CA LEU A 427 -7.60 32.59 36.67
C LEU A 427 -8.87 32.25 35.88
N ASN A 428 -10.04 32.26 36.53
CA ASN A 428 -11.33 32.06 35.87
C ASN A 428 -11.66 33.18 34.88
N ASP A 429 -11.42 34.44 35.23
CA ASP A 429 -11.63 35.58 34.33
C ASP A 429 -10.74 35.47 33.08
N HIS A 430 -9.49 34.99 33.25
CA HIS A 430 -8.59 34.75 32.13
C HIS A 430 -9.08 33.59 31.25
N ALA A 431 -9.54 32.48 31.84
CA ALA A 431 -10.13 31.37 31.10
C ALA A 431 -11.39 31.80 30.33
N VAL A 432 -12.25 32.65 30.91
CA VAL A 432 -13.42 33.23 30.25
C VAL A 432 -12.99 34.15 29.10
N ALA A 433 -11.97 34.99 29.29
CA ALA A 433 -11.45 35.85 28.24
C ALA A 433 -10.91 35.07 27.03
N LEU A 434 -10.26 33.93 27.25
CA LEU A 434 -9.81 33.02 26.18
C LEU A 434 -11.02 32.41 25.43
N LYS A 435 -12.08 32.00 26.14
CA LYS A 435 -13.32 31.51 25.52
C LYS A 435 -14.03 32.60 24.70
N VAL A 436 -14.05 33.85 25.17
CA VAL A 436 -14.59 34.99 24.42
C VAL A 436 -13.74 35.29 23.19
N THR A 437 -12.42 35.17 23.29
CA THR A 437 -11.49 35.29 22.15
C THR A 437 -11.80 34.25 21.09
N ASN A 438 -12.08 33.00 21.48
CA ASN A 438 -12.50 31.94 20.56
C ASN A 438 -13.78 32.30 19.79
N SER A 439 -14.76 32.96 20.41
CA SER A 439 -15.96 33.43 19.69
C SER A 439 -15.64 34.48 18.61
N LYS A 440 -14.62 35.32 18.82
CA LYS A 440 -14.15 36.28 17.81
C LYS A 440 -13.41 35.57 16.66
N LEU A 441 -12.60 34.57 16.99
CA LEU A 441 -11.93 33.72 15.99
C LEU A 441 -12.96 32.97 15.13
N ASP A 442 -14.02 32.43 15.73
CA ASP A 442 -15.11 31.77 15.00
C ASP A 442 -15.80 32.72 14.01
N LEU A 443 -16.06 33.97 14.41
CA LEU A 443 -16.60 34.99 13.50
C LEU A 443 -15.67 35.26 12.31
N ARG A 444 -14.35 35.28 12.56
CA ARG A 444 -13.34 35.50 11.52
C ARG A 444 -13.28 34.33 10.53
N ILE A 445 -13.37 33.09 11.01
CA ILE A 445 -13.46 31.89 10.18
C ILE A 445 -14.70 31.94 9.29
N VAL A 446 -15.87 32.29 9.85
CA VAL A 446 -17.12 32.43 9.07
C VAL A 446 -16.99 33.53 8.00
N GLN A 447 -16.31 34.63 8.29
CA GLN A 447 -16.05 35.68 7.31
C GLN A 447 -15.15 35.19 6.16
N LEU A 448 -14.08 34.47 6.48
CA LEU A 448 -13.15 33.89 5.52
C LEU A 448 -13.84 32.85 4.62
N ASP A 449 -14.69 31.99 5.19
CA ASP A 449 -15.52 31.05 4.44
C ASP A 449 -16.44 31.76 3.44
N ARG A 450 -17.10 32.85 3.85
CA ARG A 450 -17.95 33.64 2.93
C ARG A 450 -17.14 34.24 1.78
N SER A 451 -15.92 34.70 2.04
CA SER A 451 -15.01 35.18 1.00
C SER A 451 -14.61 34.06 0.03
N THR A 452 -14.33 32.86 0.54
CA THR A 452 -14.11 31.65 -0.28
C THR A 452 -15.28 31.39 -1.22
N LYS A 453 -16.53 31.46 -0.73
CA LYS A 453 -17.73 31.29 -1.56
C LYS A 453 -17.80 32.28 -2.73
N SER A 454 -17.38 33.53 -2.52
CA SER A 454 -17.31 34.56 -3.58
C SER A 454 -16.16 34.33 -4.56
N LEU A 455 -14.99 33.89 -4.08
CA LEU A 455 -13.83 33.56 -4.94
C LEU A 455 -14.11 32.37 -5.88
N LEU A 456 -15.07 31.52 -5.52
CA LEU A 456 -15.51 30.37 -6.32
C LEU A 456 -16.54 30.75 -7.41
N GLN A 457 -16.92 32.03 -7.55
CA GLN A 457 -17.88 32.51 -8.55
C GLN A 457 -17.22 32.89 -9.89
N ASP A 458 -17.92 32.55 -10.98
CA ASP A 458 -17.69 32.83 -12.41
C ASP A 458 -16.47 33.67 -12.84
N MET A 459 -15.31 33.03 -12.94
CA MET A 459 -14.17 33.51 -13.73
C MET A 459 -13.90 32.61 -14.94
N LYS A 460 -14.00 33.20 -16.15
CA LYS A 460 -13.73 32.53 -17.44
C LYS A 460 -12.23 32.27 -17.61
N LYS A 461 -11.78 31.03 -17.39
CA LYS A 461 -10.48 30.56 -17.90
C LYS A 461 -10.58 30.31 -19.41
N VAL A 462 -9.47 30.43 -20.12
CA VAL A 462 -9.45 30.34 -21.60
C VAL A 462 -9.77 28.91 -22.09
N GLY A 463 -9.35 27.90 -21.34
CA GLY A 463 -9.61 26.48 -21.59
C GLY A 463 -10.56 25.85 -20.57
N PRO A 464 -11.21 24.72 -20.93
CA PRO A 464 -12.15 24.03 -20.06
C PRO A 464 -11.46 23.32 -18.89
N ASN A 465 -12.23 23.04 -17.83
CA ASN A 465 -11.81 22.12 -16.77
C ASN A 465 -11.61 20.71 -17.36
N LEU A 466 -10.46 20.10 -17.07
CA LEU A 466 -10.08 18.78 -17.58
C LEU A 466 -10.46 17.63 -16.64
N LYS A 467 -10.99 17.88 -15.45
CA LYS A 467 -11.44 16.85 -14.51
C LYS A 467 -12.53 15.95 -15.06
N ASP A 468 -13.39 16.48 -15.92
CA ASP A 468 -14.43 15.71 -16.58
C ASP A 468 -13.96 15.09 -17.91
N ALA A 469 -12.66 15.18 -18.28
CA ALA A 469 -12.21 14.80 -19.62
C ALA A 469 -12.57 13.37 -20.02
N ARG A 470 -12.54 12.41 -19.08
CA ARG A 470 -12.91 11.01 -19.33
C ARG A 470 -14.42 10.79 -19.45
N LEU A 471 -15.22 11.63 -18.82
CA LEU A 471 -16.68 11.62 -18.89
C LEU A 471 -17.15 12.28 -20.20
N LYS A 472 -16.47 13.38 -20.54
CA LYS A 472 -16.80 14.23 -21.67
C LYS A 472 -16.29 13.69 -23.00
N LEU A 473 -15.03 13.26 -23.06
CA LEU A 473 -14.34 13.06 -24.34
C LEU A 473 -14.21 11.58 -24.70
N ASN A 474 -14.23 11.30 -26.00
CA ASN A 474 -13.78 10.03 -26.54
C ASN A 474 -12.27 9.83 -26.31
N LYS A 475 -11.86 8.64 -25.83
CA LYS A 475 -10.46 8.35 -25.46
C LYS A 475 -9.44 8.66 -26.56
N ASN A 476 -9.79 8.40 -27.81
CA ASN A 476 -8.89 8.57 -28.95
C ASN A 476 -8.80 10.03 -29.42
N TRP A 477 -9.60 10.94 -28.86
CA TRP A 477 -9.69 12.32 -29.33
C TRP A 477 -8.59 13.23 -28.75
N ILE A 478 -8.16 13.03 -27.50
CA ILE A 478 -7.13 13.88 -26.86
C ILE A 478 -5.84 13.93 -27.69
N PRO A 479 -5.29 12.80 -28.20
CA PRO A 479 -4.12 12.83 -29.07
C PRO A 479 -4.33 13.62 -30.37
N VAL A 480 -5.50 13.51 -30.99
CA VAL A 480 -5.86 14.23 -32.23
C VAL A 480 -5.86 15.73 -31.98
N TRP A 481 -6.48 16.16 -30.88
CA TRP A 481 -6.51 17.55 -30.48
C TRP A 481 -5.11 18.10 -30.18
N LEU A 482 -4.28 17.38 -29.42
CA LEU A 482 -2.92 17.81 -29.07
C LEU A 482 -1.97 17.91 -30.28
N LYS A 483 -2.19 17.09 -31.32
CA LYS A 483 -1.35 17.08 -32.52
C LYS A 483 -1.43 18.39 -33.30
N LYS A 484 -2.65 18.87 -33.57
CA LYS A 484 -2.89 20.14 -34.26
C LYS A 484 -4.32 20.63 -33.99
N PRO A 485 -4.57 21.38 -32.91
CA PRO A 485 -5.92 21.82 -32.53
C PRO A 485 -6.67 22.56 -33.64
N SER A 486 -5.94 23.32 -34.47
CA SER A 486 -6.49 24.12 -35.57
C SER A 486 -7.15 23.28 -36.68
N ASP A 487 -6.77 22.01 -36.83
CA ASP A 487 -7.34 21.13 -37.86
C ASP A 487 -8.75 20.67 -37.50
N PHE A 488 -9.07 20.63 -36.21
CA PHE A 488 -10.42 20.36 -35.74
C PHE A 488 -11.21 21.66 -35.55
N ARG A 489 -10.57 22.72 -35.05
CA ARG A 489 -11.20 24.03 -34.87
C ARG A 489 -10.24 25.14 -35.27
N ALA A 490 -10.44 25.71 -36.46
CA ALA A 490 -9.60 26.78 -36.99
C ALA A 490 -9.52 28.01 -36.06
N THR A 491 -10.60 28.32 -35.33
CA THR A 491 -10.69 29.46 -34.40
C THR A 491 -10.24 29.14 -32.96
N THR A 492 -9.61 27.97 -32.74
CA THR A 492 -9.15 27.58 -31.40
C THR A 492 -8.08 28.53 -30.88
N LYS A 493 -8.17 28.86 -29.58
CA LYS A 493 -7.13 29.63 -28.88
C LYS A 493 -5.98 28.76 -28.40
N MET A 494 -6.13 27.44 -28.43
CA MET A 494 -5.05 26.52 -28.05
C MET A 494 -3.99 26.50 -29.15
N PRO A 495 -2.74 26.91 -28.87
CA PRO A 495 -1.69 26.96 -29.88
C PRO A 495 -1.29 25.54 -30.29
N ASN A 496 -0.70 25.41 -31.48
CA ASN A 496 -0.01 24.19 -31.85
C ASN A 496 1.35 24.15 -31.14
N PHE A 497 1.46 23.30 -30.13
CA PHE A 497 2.67 23.12 -29.31
C PHE A 497 3.81 22.37 -30.02
N ARG A 498 3.58 21.86 -31.25
CA ARG A 498 4.54 21.07 -32.04
C ARG A 498 5.14 19.91 -31.25
N LEU A 499 4.28 19.23 -30.49
CA LEU A 499 4.64 18.07 -29.68
C LEU A 499 4.98 16.88 -30.58
N ASN A 500 5.96 16.08 -30.18
CA ASN A 500 6.21 14.79 -30.82
C ASN A 500 5.21 13.72 -30.34
N ASP A 501 5.20 12.55 -30.97
CA ASP A 501 4.21 11.50 -30.67
C ASP A 501 4.32 10.95 -29.23
N GLU A 502 5.53 10.89 -28.66
CA GLU A 502 5.73 10.45 -27.28
C GLU A 502 5.18 11.46 -26.28
N GLN A 503 5.43 12.75 -26.50
CA GLN A 503 4.90 13.85 -25.70
C GLN A 503 3.37 13.92 -25.75
N ILE A 504 2.78 13.74 -26.94
CA ILE A 504 1.33 13.68 -27.12
C ILE A 504 0.75 12.52 -26.31
N LYS A 505 1.37 11.35 -26.36
CA LYS A 505 0.94 10.17 -25.62
C LYS A 505 1.03 10.39 -24.10
N ALA A 506 2.14 10.95 -23.62
CA ALA A 506 2.35 11.22 -22.19
C ALA A 506 1.30 12.19 -21.65
N ILE A 507 1.08 13.32 -22.33
CA ILE A 507 0.08 14.32 -21.91
C ILE A 507 -1.34 13.74 -21.99
N SER A 508 -1.65 12.98 -23.05
CA SER A 508 -2.96 12.34 -23.20
C SER A 508 -3.24 11.35 -22.07
N ALA A 509 -2.24 10.54 -21.69
CA ALA A 509 -2.35 9.60 -20.60
C ALA A 509 -2.58 10.31 -19.27
N TYR A 510 -1.84 11.39 -19.01
CA TYR A 510 -1.97 12.19 -17.80
C TYR A 510 -3.36 12.83 -17.65
N VAL A 511 -3.86 13.48 -18.71
CA VAL A 511 -5.19 14.10 -18.71
C VAL A 511 -6.30 13.05 -18.51
N TRP A 512 -6.18 11.90 -19.17
CA TRP A 512 -7.19 10.84 -19.07
C TRP A 512 -7.24 10.20 -17.68
N GLN A 513 -6.09 10.06 -17.01
CA GLN A 513 -6.01 9.44 -15.69
C GLN A 513 -6.35 10.38 -14.54
N SER A 514 -6.07 11.67 -14.71
CA SER A 514 -6.41 12.69 -13.71
C SER A 514 -7.90 13.05 -13.70
N ALA A 515 -8.67 12.51 -14.66
CA ALA A 515 -10.09 12.77 -14.82
C ALA A 515 -10.97 11.81 -14.00
N LEU A 516 -12.13 12.32 -13.59
CA LEU A 516 -13.18 11.61 -12.86
C LEU A 516 -13.74 10.43 -13.65
N THR A 517 -14.23 9.42 -12.93
CA THR A 517 -14.72 8.16 -13.49
C THR A 517 -16.15 7.84 -13.08
N ASP A 518 -16.86 8.81 -12.50
CA ASP A 518 -18.24 8.66 -12.05
C ASP A 518 -19.17 8.27 -13.21
N PRO A 519 -20.19 7.42 -12.96
CA PRO A 519 -21.15 7.08 -13.99
C PRO A 519 -21.98 8.31 -14.39
N LEU A 520 -22.17 8.51 -15.69
CA LEU A 520 -23.10 9.52 -16.21
C LEU A 520 -24.53 8.96 -16.24
N PRO A 521 -25.55 9.77 -15.92
CA PRO A 521 -26.95 9.43 -16.18
C PRO A 521 -27.15 9.12 -17.66
N LYS A 522 -27.88 8.04 -17.96
CA LYS A 522 -28.15 7.64 -19.35
C LYS A 522 -29.33 8.43 -19.91
N HIS A 523 -29.12 9.00 -21.09
CA HIS A 523 -30.12 9.74 -21.83
C HIS A 523 -30.53 9.00 -23.10
N LYS A 524 -31.80 9.16 -23.47
CA LYS A 524 -32.30 8.67 -24.76
C LYS A 524 -31.98 9.68 -25.87
N PRO A 525 -31.87 9.23 -27.14
CA PRO A 525 -31.84 10.16 -28.26
C PRO A 525 -33.08 11.08 -28.27
N GLY A 526 -32.86 12.39 -28.34
CA GLY A 526 -33.91 13.38 -28.60
C GLY A 526 -34.24 13.56 -30.08
N ASN A 527 -35.20 14.44 -30.37
CA ASN A 527 -35.60 14.86 -31.71
C ASN A 527 -34.68 15.97 -32.25
N ALA A 528 -33.78 15.62 -33.17
CA ALA A 528 -32.84 16.56 -33.77
C ALA A 528 -33.50 17.75 -34.51
N ALA A 529 -34.69 17.57 -35.10
CA ALA A 529 -35.38 18.66 -35.80
C ALA A 529 -35.88 19.71 -34.80
N HIS A 530 -36.45 19.27 -33.69
CA HIS A 530 -36.84 20.17 -32.59
C HIS A 530 -35.60 20.76 -31.90
N GLY A 531 -34.53 19.98 -31.74
CA GLY A 531 -33.24 20.46 -31.23
C GLY A 531 -32.64 21.60 -32.05
N LYS A 532 -32.74 21.52 -33.38
CA LYS A 532 -32.34 22.60 -34.29
C LYS A 532 -33.15 23.88 -34.06
N GLU A 533 -34.47 23.74 -33.97
CA GLU A 533 -35.37 24.87 -33.68
C GLU A 533 -35.02 25.51 -32.33
N LEU A 534 -34.81 24.71 -31.29
CA LEU A 534 -34.39 25.18 -29.97
C LEU A 534 -33.03 25.89 -30.04
N PHE A 535 -32.06 25.34 -30.77
CA PHE A 535 -30.73 25.94 -30.93
C PHE A 535 -30.80 27.33 -31.60
N GLU A 536 -31.68 27.48 -32.59
CA GLU A 536 -31.88 28.74 -33.33
C GLU A 536 -32.67 29.77 -32.52
N THR A 537 -33.66 29.33 -31.73
CA THR A 537 -34.61 30.22 -31.04
C THR A 537 -34.24 30.55 -29.59
N ARG A 538 -33.52 29.67 -28.87
CA ARG A 538 -33.11 29.86 -27.46
C ARG A 538 -31.84 30.71 -27.31
N GLY A 539 -31.34 31.29 -28.40
CA GLY A 539 -30.20 32.21 -28.39
C GLY A 539 -28.83 31.53 -28.35
N CYS A 540 -28.73 30.21 -28.59
CA CYS A 540 -27.45 29.51 -28.64
C CYS A 540 -26.51 30.11 -29.69
N LEU A 541 -27.08 30.49 -30.85
CA LEU A 541 -26.37 31.16 -31.94
C LEU A 541 -25.80 32.54 -31.60
N ALA A 542 -26.23 33.18 -30.50
CA ALA A 542 -25.65 34.46 -30.08
C ALA A 542 -24.19 34.30 -29.61
N CYS A 543 -23.86 33.13 -29.05
CA CYS A 543 -22.54 32.84 -28.50
C CYS A 543 -21.81 31.75 -29.29
N HIS A 544 -22.52 30.71 -29.71
CA HIS A 544 -21.98 29.56 -30.43
C HIS A 544 -22.18 29.69 -31.93
N SER A 545 -21.28 29.08 -32.70
CA SER A 545 -21.39 28.98 -34.15
C SER A 545 -21.64 27.54 -34.60
N ILE A 546 -22.24 27.39 -35.77
CA ILE A 546 -22.46 26.11 -36.47
C ILE A 546 -22.15 26.29 -37.96
N GLY A 547 -21.78 25.22 -38.66
CA GLY A 547 -21.20 25.26 -40.01
C GLY A 547 -19.70 25.53 -40.02
N GLU A 548 -19.07 25.31 -41.18
CA GLU A 548 -17.65 25.53 -41.44
C GLU A 548 -17.46 26.41 -42.69
N GLY A 549 -16.34 27.12 -42.77
CA GLY A 549 -16.01 27.98 -43.92
C GLY A 549 -17.08 29.07 -44.16
N GLU A 550 -17.55 29.18 -45.40
CA GLU A 550 -18.57 30.14 -45.83
C GLU A 550 -19.98 29.84 -45.26
N GLN A 551 -20.20 28.64 -44.71
CA GLN A 551 -21.47 28.22 -44.11
C GLN A 551 -21.55 28.49 -42.60
N LEU A 552 -20.55 29.18 -42.03
CA LEU A 552 -20.50 29.47 -40.60
C LEU A 552 -21.57 30.49 -40.21
N GLN A 553 -22.45 30.10 -39.29
CA GLN A 553 -23.54 30.91 -38.76
C GLN A 553 -23.45 30.99 -37.24
N GLY A 554 -23.79 32.15 -36.66
CA GLY A 554 -23.77 32.40 -35.21
C GLY A 554 -22.49 33.07 -34.69
N GLY A 555 -22.35 33.10 -33.37
CA GLY A 555 -21.30 33.82 -32.65
C GLY A 555 -19.98 33.06 -32.53
N THR A 556 -18.89 33.81 -32.36
CA THR A 556 -17.53 33.28 -32.13
C THR A 556 -17.06 33.46 -30.68
N PHE A 557 -17.93 33.96 -29.80
CA PHE A 557 -17.63 34.14 -28.37
C PHE A 557 -17.41 32.81 -27.65
N ALA A 558 -18.17 31.79 -28.04
CA ALA A 558 -18.09 30.42 -27.57
C ALA A 558 -17.73 29.45 -28.71
N ALA A 559 -17.59 28.17 -28.37
CA ALA A 559 -17.14 27.13 -29.28
C ALA A 559 -18.06 26.97 -30.51
N ASN A 560 -17.46 26.76 -31.70
CA ASN A 560 -18.19 26.18 -32.82
C ASN A 560 -18.57 24.73 -32.48
N LEU A 561 -19.85 24.39 -32.64
CA LEU A 561 -20.45 23.13 -32.20
C LEU A 561 -20.72 22.13 -33.33
N THR A 562 -20.45 22.46 -34.59
CA THR A 562 -20.74 21.60 -35.77
C THR A 562 -20.23 20.17 -35.64
N ARG A 563 -19.09 19.99 -35.00
CA ARG A 563 -18.40 18.69 -34.86
C ARG A 563 -18.36 18.21 -33.41
N VAL A 564 -19.23 18.75 -32.55
CA VAL A 564 -19.14 18.46 -31.11
C VAL A 564 -19.41 16.98 -30.82
N GLY A 565 -20.32 16.34 -31.54
CA GLY A 565 -20.59 14.90 -31.45
C GLY A 565 -19.42 13.98 -31.82
N GLU A 566 -18.43 14.44 -32.59
CA GLU A 566 -17.24 13.63 -32.90
C GLU A 566 -16.34 13.40 -31.68
N LYS A 567 -16.42 14.30 -30.70
CA LYS A 567 -15.56 14.29 -29.51
C LYS A 567 -16.29 14.04 -28.21
N ASP A 568 -17.51 14.53 -28.08
CA ASP A 568 -18.24 14.54 -26.81
C ASP A 568 -19.10 13.28 -26.66
N ASN A 569 -19.13 12.74 -25.45
CA ASN A 569 -20.07 11.72 -25.03
C ASN A 569 -21.49 12.31 -25.00
N TYR A 570 -22.46 11.63 -25.62
CA TYR A 570 -23.83 12.09 -25.72
C TYR A 570 -24.47 12.38 -24.35
N ASP A 571 -24.33 11.46 -23.38
CA ASP A 571 -24.90 11.62 -22.04
C ASP A 571 -24.31 12.86 -21.33
N TYR A 572 -23.00 13.09 -21.51
CA TYR A 572 -22.35 14.28 -20.97
C TYR A 572 -22.85 15.55 -21.65
N LEU A 573 -23.05 15.51 -22.98
CA LEU A 573 -23.52 16.65 -23.75
C LEU A 573 -24.93 17.07 -23.32
N VAL A 574 -25.84 16.11 -23.12
CA VAL A 574 -27.19 16.38 -22.59
C VAL A 574 -27.10 17.06 -21.22
N ARG A 575 -26.32 16.50 -20.29
CA ARG A 575 -26.09 17.09 -18.96
C ARG A 575 -25.56 18.53 -19.07
N TRP A 576 -24.55 18.74 -19.91
CA TRP A 576 -23.92 20.04 -20.10
C TRP A 576 -24.88 21.09 -20.68
N VAL A 577 -25.70 20.71 -21.67
CA VAL A 577 -26.71 21.59 -22.27
C VAL A 577 -27.81 21.93 -21.27
N HIS A 578 -28.22 20.96 -20.46
CA HIS A 578 -29.21 21.17 -19.41
C HIS A 578 -28.69 22.12 -18.31
N ASN A 579 -27.49 21.86 -17.79
CA ASN A 579 -26.87 22.68 -16.75
C ASN A 579 -25.33 22.64 -16.82
N ALA A 580 -24.74 23.59 -17.54
CA ALA A 580 -23.28 23.70 -17.66
C ALA A 580 -22.56 24.03 -16.34
N ARG A 581 -23.28 24.51 -15.31
CA ARG A 581 -22.73 24.77 -13.97
C ARG A 581 -22.74 23.53 -13.08
N GLU A 582 -23.35 22.44 -13.50
CA GLU A 582 -23.34 21.18 -12.75
C GLU A 582 -21.92 20.60 -12.73
N ARG A 583 -21.42 20.26 -11.54
CA ARG A 583 -20.19 19.49 -11.35
C ARG A 583 -20.53 18.03 -11.15
N THR A 584 -19.63 17.15 -11.59
CA THR A 584 -19.69 15.72 -11.25
C THR A 584 -19.43 15.47 -9.77
N ARG A 585 -18.46 16.20 -9.18
CA ARG A 585 -18.14 16.19 -7.75
C ARG A 585 -17.83 17.61 -7.26
N PRO A 586 -18.21 17.99 -6.03
CA PRO A 586 -17.78 19.25 -5.44
C PRO A 586 -16.30 19.17 -5.07
N TYR A 587 -15.58 20.28 -5.15
CA TYR A 587 -14.17 20.35 -4.77
C TYR A 587 -14.02 21.06 -3.43
N CYS A 588 -13.27 20.47 -2.49
CA CYS A 588 -12.92 21.12 -1.23
C CYS A 588 -11.57 21.86 -1.36
N PRO A 589 -11.55 23.20 -1.29
CA PRO A 589 -10.30 23.96 -1.34
C PRO A 589 -9.37 23.69 -0.14
N TYR A 590 -9.95 23.41 1.03
CA TYR A 590 -9.20 23.15 2.25
C TYR A 590 -8.44 21.81 2.18
N GLU A 591 -9.13 20.72 1.80
CA GLU A 591 -8.50 19.40 1.62
C GLU A 591 -7.76 19.24 0.28
N LYS A 592 -7.95 20.17 -0.65
CA LYS A 592 -7.40 20.14 -2.02
C LYS A 592 -7.79 18.88 -2.80
N LYS A 593 -9.05 18.47 -2.68
CA LYS A 593 -9.56 17.22 -3.22
C LYS A 593 -11.01 17.36 -3.70
N ASP A 594 -11.37 16.66 -4.78
CA ASP A 594 -12.76 16.41 -5.14
C ASP A 594 -13.41 15.47 -4.11
N ILE A 595 -14.50 15.93 -3.47
CA ILE A 595 -15.21 15.21 -2.42
C ILE A 595 -16.24 14.29 -3.07
N GLY A 596 -16.15 12.99 -2.79
CA GLY A 596 -17.01 11.98 -3.42
C GLY A 596 -18.09 11.41 -2.50
N PRO A 597 -18.98 10.54 -3.03
CA PRO A 597 -20.01 9.85 -2.25
C PRO A 597 -19.46 9.11 -1.02
N GLU A 598 -18.22 8.61 -1.12
CA GLU A 598 -17.48 7.97 -0.04
C GLU A 598 -17.28 8.89 1.18
N ASP A 599 -16.98 10.16 0.96
CA ASP A 599 -16.71 11.14 2.02
C ASP A 599 -18.01 11.51 2.76
N PHE A 600 -19.11 11.68 2.02
CA PHE A 600 -20.45 11.91 2.59
C PHE A 600 -20.96 10.70 3.37
N LYS A 601 -20.82 9.50 2.80
CA LYS A 601 -21.24 8.23 3.43
C LYS A 601 -20.51 7.99 4.75
N LYS A 602 -19.21 8.31 4.82
CA LYS A 602 -18.42 8.19 6.06
C LYS A 602 -18.98 9.02 7.21
N LYS A 603 -19.71 10.09 6.90
CA LYS A 603 -20.33 11.01 7.87
C LYS A 603 -21.83 10.77 8.06
N GLY A 604 -22.40 9.76 7.41
CA GLY A 604 -23.84 9.49 7.47
C GLY A 604 -24.70 10.55 6.77
N LEU A 605 -24.11 11.33 5.85
CA LEU A 605 -24.79 12.38 5.11
C LEU A 605 -25.20 11.92 3.70
N PRO A 606 -26.32 12.40 3.15
CA PRO A 606 -26.69 12.14 1.76
C PRO A 606 -25.72 12.84 0.81
N PHE A 607 -25.43 12.22 -0.35
CA PHE A 607 -24.58 12.82 -1.38
C PHE A 607 -25.37 13.88 -2.17
N VAL A 608 -25.52 15.06 -1.56
CA VAL A 608 -26.19 16.23 -2.11
C VAL A 608 -25.28 17.42 -1.95
N PHE A 609 -25.03 18.14 -3.05
CA PHE A 609 -24.24 19.37 -3.04
C PHE A 609 -24.85 20.36 -4.03
N ASP A 610 -25.10 21.57 -3.54
CA ASP A 610 -25.62 22.69 -4.32
C ASP A 610 -25.31 23.98 -3.55
N LEU A 611 -25.88 25.11 -3.96
CA LEU A 611 -25.62 26.40 -3.31
C LEU A 611 -26.11 26.47 -1.85
N GLU A 612 -27.11 25.65 -1.49
CA GLU A 612 -27.69 25.49 -0.16
C GLU A 612 -26.93 24.42 0.66
N HIS A 613 -26.40 23.40 -0.02
CA HIS A 613 -25.59 22.31 0.52
C HIS A 613 -24.11 22.45 0.12
N SER A 614 -23.51 23.59 0.42
CA SER A 614 -22.13 23.95 0.00
C SER A 614 -21.07 23.68 1.06
N ARG A 615 -21.39 22.93 2.13
CA ARG A 615 -20.47 22.66 3.25
C ARG A 615 -19.84 21.28 3.13
N CYS A 616 -18.52 21.22 3.29
CA CYS A 616 -17.75 19.99 3.21
C CYS A 616 -18.12 19.05 4.38
N PRO A 617 -18.41 17.77 4.12
CA PRO A 617 -18.76 16.82 5.19
C PRO A 617 -17.56 16.51 6.11
N ASN A 618 -16.33 16.68 5.63
CA ASN A 618 -15.12 16.35 6.38
C ASN A 618 -14.71 17.45 7.35
N ASP A 619 -14.77 18.71 6.93
CA ASP A 619 -14.19 19.86 7.61
C ASP A 619 -15.16 21.04 7.80
N SER A 620 -16.40 20.96 7.27
CA SER A 620 -17.41 22.04 7.31
C SER A 620 -17.07 23.34 6.59
N HIS A 621 -15.99 23.40 5.79
CA HIS A 621 -15.64 24.56 4.97
C HIS A 621 -16.45 24.61 3.67
N GLU A 622 -16.42 25.76 2.99
CA GLU A 622 -17.16 25.96 1.74
C GLU A 622 -16.55 25.14 0.58
N LEU A 623 -17.40 24.37 -0.09
CA LEU A 623 -17.11 23.59 -1.27
C LEU A 623 -17.32 24.42 -2.53
N GLN A 624 -16.49 24.13 -3.54
CA GLN A 624 -16.81 24.49 -4.90
C GLN A 624 -17.85 23.51 -5.47
N VAL A 625 -19.11 23.92 -5.43
CA VAL A 625 -20.26 23.10 -5.87
C VAL A 625 -20.67 23.33 -7.34
N GLN A 626 -20.19 24.40 -7.98
CA GLN A 626 -20.52 24.73 -9.36
C GLN A 626 -19.30 24.79 -10.28
N ASN A 627 -19.52 24.40 -11.53
CA ASN A 627 -18.58 24.58 -12.62
C ASN A 627 -18.52 26.06 -12.96
N MET A 628 -17.32 26.63 -12.96
CA MET A 628 -17.09 28.01 -13.33
C MET A 628 -17.09 28.12 -14.85
N THR A 629 -18.25 28.44 -15.42
CA THR A 629 -18.49 28.55 -16.87
C THR A 629 -19.27 29.81 -17.18
N VAL A 630 -18.99 30.40 -18.35
CA VAL A 630 -19.76 31.56 -18.86
C VAL A 630 -21.07 31.16 -19.51
N MET A 631 -21.28 29.86 -19.76
CA MET A 631 -22.54 29.38 -20.28
C MET A 631 -23.60 29.50 -19.17
N PRO A 632 -24.65 30.31 -19.35
CA PRO A 632 -25.70 30.44 -18.36
C PRO A 632 -26.45 29.12 -18.22
N SER A 633 -27.11 28.91 -17.08
CA SER A 633 -28.14 27.88 -17.00
C SER A 633 -29.31 28.32 -17.88
N LEU A 634 -29.50 27.61 -19.00
CA LEU A 634 -30.54 27.91 -19.99
C LEU A 634 -31.93 27.45 -19.55
N ARG A 635 -32.05 26.87 -18.33
CA ARG A 635 -33.30 26.36 -17.73
C ARG A 635 -34.12 25.51 -18.71
N LEU A 636 -33.44 24.73 -19.54
CA LEU A 636 -34.07 23.83 -20.50
C LEU A 636 -34.75 22.68 -19.75
N ALA A 637 -35.90 22.23 -20.24
CA ALA A 637 -36.43 20.95 -19.80
C ALA A 637 -35.43 19.83 -20.15
N PRO A 638 -35.38 18.71 -19.41
CA PRO A 638 -34.50 17.59 -19.74
C PRO A 638 -34.66 17.10 -21.19
N GLN A 639 -35.90 17.07 -21.69
CA GLN A 639 -36.19 16.69 -23.07
C GLN A 639 -35.67 17.70 -24.10
N ASP A 640 -35.77 19.01 -23.83
CA ASP A 640 -35.20 20.05 -24.69
C ASP A 640 -33.67 19.90 -24.79
N ALA A 641 -33.01 19.49 -23.69
CA ALA A 641 -31.58 19.24 -23.69
C ALA A 641 -31.19 17.98 -24.49
N GLU A 642 -32.00 16.91 -24.42
CA GLU A 642 -31.85 15.72 -25.27
C GLU A 642 -32.02 16.06 -26.74
N ASP A 643 -33.03 16.87 -27.09
CA ASP A 643 -33.30 17.28 -28.46
C ASP A 643 -32.15 18.10 -29.04
N VAL A 644 -31.67 19.10 -28.29
CA VAL A 644 -30.50 19.92 -28.67
C VAL A 644 -29.24 19.08 -28.78
N ALA A 645 -28.98 18.16 -27.84
CA ALA A 645 -27.81 17.28 -27.91
C ALA A 645 -27.87 16.29 -29.07
N SER A 646 -29.05 15.86 -29.51
CA SER A 646 -29.23 15.02 -30.71
C SER A 646 -29.01 15.78 -32.01
N TYR A 647 -29.25 17.10 -32.01
CA TYR A 647 -28.98 17.95 -33.17
C TYR A 647 -27.48 18.23 -33.35
N LEU A 648 -26.76 18.36 -32.24
CA LEU A 648 -25.33 18.66 -32.15
C LEU A 648 -24.44 17.41 -32.28
#